data_AF-A0A8H6GAN1-F1
#
_entry.id   AF-A0A8H6GAN1-F1
#
_cell.length_a   1.000
_cell.length_b   1.000
_cell.length_c   1.000
_cell.angle_alpha   90.00
_cell.angle_beta   90.00
_cell.angle_gamma   90.00
#
_symmetry.space_group_name_H-M   'P 1'
#
loop_
_entity.id
_entity.type
_entity.pdbx_description
1 polymer ?
#
loop_
_entity_poly.entity_id
_entity_poly.type
_entity_poly.pdbx_seq_one_letter_code
_entity_poly.pdbx_strand_id
1 'polypeptide(L)'
;MSHWPQFWNPRTLGYQFLAEARRLWELEIGNARLTTIQAAIVLSLVHDANGSDEVGRSYLTQAVAAAHAMHLFSTPTKNSDDLEYYARAFTAWALFGLQAVHSFHVFRAPILSMPPSIQLSTQDDCYGDFGLRYPSAKGPVSVNYANTFRTLSEFRVIINDVAAVFFSGFKNTPDTIVDRIKGFCIRLDSWYRSLSPGLKPTEILFPWQLKLHMHYYNLIVCLLETLRMTTAPALVDDSVQKALSDAKIKMETLLRLYYLRHGFGSYDIFIVILLAFIGFMHAKTLDSSKMVDLESRKSTVVLVVKGLGDQSNNCYLARVVFRLLKGSIGTSRSLSKNTSYVEDLKSALGDRIADVHIGISPHTPILEIVDILAEVKPLNIDCIVTLGAGSITDGAKLVRFAIANDTWTEEEVGTLWGGKSHNPHKREDLHKPTIPLICIPTSLSGGEYQAIAGATDSKSKAKHTFEPNVDPDLVIQDPQLTTTTPQKIWLSTGIRSVDHCVETLCSLQSNDDGDAWAARGLEKLISGLLRCKHDPQDLDARHLCQTGVVEAMRAVSSGVPLGASHAIGHQLGPLNVGHGETSCILLPAVCKFNARKNANNDHQKRTVDILLKQDTVKSLLAEKKVSEEDVDLGDILDLIIRELEMPRTLKDVGVTSEHFPGLAENSLNDIWIKTNAYAITKTDEVIEILEAVAGN
;
A
#
# COMPACT_ATOMS: atom_id res chain seq x y z
N MET A 1 -1.71 -22.59 -13.75
CA MET A 1 -2.87 -23.28 -13.14
C MET A 1 -3.51 -22.33 -12.14
N SER A 2 -4.61 -21.69 -12.55
CA SER A 2 -5.32 -20.65 -11.80
C SER A 2 -6.31 -21.28 -10.81
N HIS A 3 -5.85 -21.53 -9.60
CA HIS A 3 -6.77 -21.75 -8.47
C HIS A 3 -6.98 -20.42 -7.78
N TRP A 4 -8.00 -19.66 -8.19
CA TRP A 4 -8.62 -18.66 -7.31
C TRP A 4 -9.09 -19.41 -6.06
N PRO A 5 -8.62 -19.07 -4.85
CA PRO A 5 -9.32 -19.42 -3.63
C PRO A 5 -10.71 -18.77 -3.64
N GLN A 6 -11.68 -19.61 -3.37
CA GLN A 6 -13.07 -19.45 -3.76
C GLN A 6 -13.91 -19.19 -2.50
N PHE A 7 -13.50 -18.29 -1.60
CA PHE A 7 -14.23 -18.08 -0.33
C PHE A 7 -15.71 -17.73 -0.57
N TRP A 8 -15.99 -16.97 -1.62
CA TRP A 8 -17.35 -16.63 -2.06
C TRP A 8 -17.95 -17.63 -3.07
N ASN A 9 -17.29 -18.75 -3.35
CA ASN A 9 -17.89 -19.80 -4.16
C ASN A 9 -18.90 -20.57 -3.30
N PRO A 10 -20.19 -20.60 -3.71
CA PRO A 10 -21.23 -21.32 -2.99
C PRO A 10 -21.02 -22.83 -2.91
N ARG A 11 -20.10 -23.40 -3.70
CA ARG A 11 -19.74 -24.82 -3.67
C ARG A 11 -18.67 -25.18 -2.65
N THR A 12 -18.04 -24.20 -1.99
CA THR A 12 -17.04 -24.51 -0.96
C THR A 12 -17.71 -24.79 0.38
N LEU A 13 -17.11 -25.69 1.17
CA LEU A 13 -17.58 -25.99 2.53
C LEU A 13 -17.56 -24.74 3.43
N GLY A 14 -16.57 -23.86 3.25
CA GLY A 14 -16.48 -22.61 4.01
C GLY A 14 -17.67 -21.69 3.78
N TYR A 15 -18.08 -21.49 2.51
CA TYR A 15 -19.26 -20.70 2.19
C TYR A 15 -20.54 -21.36 2.70
N GLN A 16 -20.70 -22.67 2.51
CA GLN A 16 -21.90 -23.38 2.95
C GLN A 16 -22.05 -23.34 4.48
N PHE A 17 -20.95 -23.47 5.22
CA PHE A 17 -20.95 -23.33 6.67
C PHE A 17 -21.32 -21.91 7.10
N LEU A 18 -20.83 -20.87 6.42
CA LEU A 18 -21.21 -19.48 6.67
C LEU A 18 -22.70 -19.22 6.37
N ALA A 19 -23.18 -19.72 5.23
CA ALA A 19 -24.58 -19.58 4.84
C ALA A 19 -25.50 -20.25 5.87
N GLU A 20 -25.09 -21.40 6.41
CA GLU A 20 -25.81 -22.09 7.47
C GLU A 20 -25.75 -21.32 8.80
N ALA A 21 -24.60 -20.78 9.18
CA ALA A 21 -24.49 -19.92 10.36
C ALA A 21 -25.42 -18.69 10.26
N ARG A 22 -25.46 -18.05 9.09
CA ARG A 22 -26.40 -16.94 8.81
C ARG A 22 -27.86 -17.40 8.91
N ARG A 23 -28.22 -18.52 8.27
CA ARG A 23 -29.57 -19.08 8.31
C ARG A 23 -30.02 -19.37 9.74
N LEU A 24 -29.15 -19.99 10.55
CA LEU A 24 -29.42 -20.28 11.96
C LEU A 24 -29.61 -19.00 12.77
N TRP A 25 -28.75 -18.00 12.55
CA TRP A 25 -28.87 -16.69 13.20
C TRP A 25 -30.20 -16.00 12.88
N GLU A 26 -30.61 -16.01 11.61
CA GLU A 26 -31.85 -15.37 11.15
C GLU A 26 -33.11 -16.10 11.64
N LEU A 27 -33.11 -17.44 11.65
CA LEU A 27 -34.25 -18.25 12.09
C LEU A 27 -34.51 -18.19 13.59
N GLU A 28 -33.46 -18.03 14.38
CA GLU A 28 -33.52 -18.07 15.84
C GLU A 28 -33.37 -16.67 16.45
N ILE A 29 -33.53 -15.61 15.65
CA ILE A 29 -33.39 -14.22 16.09
C ILE A 29 -34.31 -13.94 17.29
N GLY A 30 -33.72 -13.46 18.40
CA GLY A 30 -34.42 -13.22 19.66
C GLY A 30 -34.53 -14.41 20.62
N ASN A 31 -34.11 -15.62 20.23
CA ASN A 31 -34.07 -16.80 21.11
C ASN A 31 -32.63 -17.20 21.42
N ALA A 32 -32.19 -17.07 22.67
CA ALA A 32 -30.84 -17.45 23.07
C ALA A 32 -30.69 -19.00 23.12
N ARG A 33 -29.91 -19.55 22.18
CA ARG A 33 -29.51 -20.98 22.11
C ARG A 33 -28.01 -21.12 21.89
N LEU A 34 -27.43 -22.28 22.21
CA LEU A 34 -26.01 -22.54 21.94
C LEU A 34 -25.66 -22.34 20.46
N THR A 35 -26.52 -22.81 19.55
CA THR A 35 -26.39 -22.66 18.10
C THR A 35 -26.38 -21.21 17.65
N THR A 36 -27.27 -20.36 18.20
CA THR A 36 -27.25 -18.92 17.89
C THR A 36 -25.98 -18.23 18.33
N ILE A 37 -25.45 -18.57 19.51
CA ILE A 37 -24.20 -18.00 20.03
C ILE A 37 -23.04 -18.41 19.11
N GLN A 38 -22.96 -19.69 18.75
CA GLN A 38 -21.95 -20.22 17.82
C GLN A 38 -22.05 -19.56 16.43
N ALA A 39 -23.26 -19.37 15.92
CA ALA A 39 -23.51 -18.68 14.65
C ALA A 39 -23.00 -17.22 14.70
N ALA A 40 -23.30 -16.47 15.76
CA ALA A 40 -22.79 -15.11 15.93
C ALA A 40 -21.26 -15.04 16.04
N ILE A 41 -20.61 -16.00 16.71
CA ILE A 41 -19.15 -16.11 16.76
C ILE A 41 -18.56 -16.24 15.35
N VAL A 42 -19.15 -17.11 14.51
CA VAL A 42 -18.73 -17.32 13.12
C VAL A 42 -18.96 -16.05 12.28
N LEU A 43 -20.13 -15.42 12.41
CA LEU A 43 -20.46 -14.20 11.68
C LEU A 43 -19.51 -13.04 12.08
N SER A 44 -19.20 -12.89 13.36
CA SER A 44 -18.21 -11.92 13.85
C SER A 44 -16.88 -12.10 13.13
N LEU A 45 -16.30 -13.31 13.18
CA LEU A 45 -15.02 -13.62 12.56
C LEU A 45 -14.97 -13.30 11.06
N VAL A 46 -16.05 -13.58 10.34
CA VAL A 46 -16.11 -13.35 8.89
C VAL A 46 -16.23 -11.86 8.59
N HIS A 47 -17.02 -11.11 9.35
CA HIS A 47 -17.12 -9.65 9.18
C HIS A 47 -15.79 -8.97 9.49
N ASP A 48 -15.11 -9.38 10.56
CA ASP A 48 -13.77 -8.87 10.91
C ASP A 48 -12.77 -9.15 9.78
N ALA A 49 -12.77 -10.37 9.23
CA ALA A 49 -11.90 -10.75 8.11
C ALA A 49 -12.16 -9.96 6.82
N ASN A 50 -13.34 -9.35 6.69
CA ASN A 50 -13.71 -8.55 5.53
C ASN A 50 -13.73 -7.04 5.81
N GLY A 51 -13.10 -6.59 6.90
CA GLY A 51 -12.96 -5.17 7.22
C GLY A 51 -14.26 -4.49 7.65
N SER A 52 -15.23 -5.27 8.15
CA SER A 52 -16.49 -4.79 8.74
C SER A 52 -16.49 -5.04 10.25
N ASP A 53 -15.45 -4.57 10.94
CA ASP A 53 -15.20 -4.84 12.37
C ASP A 53 -16.28 -4.27 13.30
N GLU A 54 -16.95 -3.18 12.93
CA GLU A 54 -18.10 -2.68 13.69
C GLU A 54 -19.27 -3.66 13.66
N VAL A 55 -19.55 -4.24 12.48
CA VAL A 55 -20.59 -5.26 12.31
C VAL A 55 -20.19 -6.54 13.02
N GLY A 56 -18.92 -6.96 12.88
CA GLY A 56 -18.39 -8.14 13.57
C GLY A 56 -18.51 -8.01 15.08
N ARG A 57 -18.11 -6.87 15.64
CA ARG A 57 -18.25 -6.56 17.07
C ARG A 57 -19.71 -6.53 17.53
N SER A 58 -20.63 -6.09 16.69
CA SER A 58 -22.07 -6.16 17.01
C SER A 58 -22.52 -7.60 17.22
N TYR A 59 -22.16 -8.52 16.31
CA TYR A 59 -22.46 -9.95 16.49
C TYR A 59 -21.81 -10.52 17.76
N LEU A 60 -20.57 -10.15 18.04
CA LEU A 60 -19.87 -10.58 19.25
C LEU A 60 -20.57 -10.09 20.53
N THR A 61 -21.04 -8.85 20.53
CA THR A 61 -21.80 -8.26 21.64
C THR A 61 -23.12 -8.98 21.85
N GLN A 62 -23.82 -9.29 20.76
CA GLN A 62 -25.07 -10.04 20.79
C GLN A 62 -24.86 -11.48 21.28
N ALA A 63 -23.76 -12.14 20.87
CA ALA A 63 -23.37 -13.46 21.36
C ALA A 63 -23.14 -13.46 22.89
N VAL A 64 -22.44 -12.44 23.41
CA VAL A 64 -22.22 -12.28 24.86
C VAL A 64 -23.54 -12.03 25.60
N ALA A 65 -24.41 -11.17 25.09
CA ALA A 65 -25.72 -10.92 25.68
C ALA A 65 -26.58 -12.20 25.73
N ALA A 66 -26.62 -12.97 24.64
CA ALA A 66 -27.32 -14.26 24.58
C ALA A 66 -26.71 -15.28 25.56
N ALA A 67 -25.38 -15.34 25.65
CA ALA A 67 -24.69 -16.21 26.61
C ALA A 67 -25.03 -15.86 28.07
N HIS A 68 -25.16 -14.57 28.41
CA HIS A 68 -25.62 -14.14 29.73
C HIS A 68 -27.07 -14.56 30.00
N ALA A 69 -27.97 -14.36 29.03
CA ALA A 69 -29.38 -14.76 29.15
C ALA A 69 -29.54 -16.28 29.40
N MET A 70 -28.60 -17.10 28.90
CA MET A 70 -28.58 -18.55 29.11
C MET A 70 -27.80 -19.01 30.36
N HIS A 71 -27.27 -18.08 31.17
CA HIS A 71 -26.33 -18.39 32.25
C HIS A 71 -25.18 -19.30 31.77
N LEU A 72 -24.65 -19.04 30.58
CA LEU A 72 -23.69 -19.91 29.91
C LEU A 72 -22.31 -19.89 30.58
N PHE A 73 -21.94 -18.78 31.20
CA PHE A 73 -20.64 -18.62 31.87
C PHE A 73 -20.58 -19.25 33.27
N SER A 74 -21.74 -19.62 33.83
CA SER A 74 -21.85 -20.19 35.18
C SER A 74 -21.89 -21.71 35.14
N THR A 75 -21.36 -22.37 36.17
CA THR A 75 -21.40 -23.84 36.30
C THR A 75 -22.84 -24.31 36.55
N PRO A 76 -23.39 -25.20 35.72
CA PRO A 76 -24.73 -25.76 35.94
C PRO A 76 -24.82 -26.57 37.25
N THR A 77 -26.03 -26.71 37.79
CA THR A 77 -26.31 -27.50 39.02
C THR A 77 -26.42 -29.02 38.79
N LYS A 78 -26.36 -29.50 37.53
CA LYS A 78 -26.45 -30.93 37.17
C LYS A 78 -25.13 -31.48 36.61
N ASN A 79 -24.93 -32.79 36.82
CA ASN A 79 -23.73 -33.62 36.57
C ASN A 79 -22.80 -33.17 35.43
N SER A 80 -21.50 -33.18 35.73
CA SER A 80 -20.36 -32.83 34.86
C SER A 80 -20.06 -33.84 33.73
N ASP A 81 -20.83 -34.92 33.62
CA ASP A 81 -20.58 -36.05 32.71
C ASP A 81 -21.58 -36.13 31.53
N ASP A 82 -22.28 -35.04 31.21
CA ASP A 82 -23.25 -34.98 30.11
C ASP A 82 -22.69 -34.21 28.89
N LEU A 83 -23.01 -34.65 27.68
CA LEU A 83 -22.67 -34.01 26.39
C LEU A 83 -23.09 -32.54 26.37
N GLU A 84 -24.23 -32.22 27.00
CA GLU A 84 -24.73 -30.85 27.13
C GLU A 84 -23.75 -29.96 27.92
N TYR A 85 -23.15 -30.47 29.00
CA TYR A 85 -22.16 -29.75 29.78
C TYR A 85 -20.94 -29.40 28.93
N TYR A 86 -20.41 -30.37 28.17
CA TYR A 86 -19.26 -30.15 27.30
C TYR A 86 -19.55 -29.12 26.19
N ALA A 87 -20.73 -29.19 25.57
CA ALA A 87 -21.14 -28.21 24.55
C ALA A 87 -21.26 -26.79 25.13
N ARG A 88 -21.83 -26.66 26.34
CA ARG A 88 -21.93 -25.39 27.07
C ARG A 88 -20.55 -24.83 27.42
N ALA A 89 -19.70 -25.63 28.03
CA ALA A 89 -18.35 -25.23 28.42
C ALA A 89 -17.52 -24.83 27.21
N PHE A 90 -17.53 -25.62 26.14
CA PHE A 90 -16.86 -25.31 24.89
C PHE A 90 -17.31 -23.96 24.32
N THR A 91 -18.62 -23.74 24.23
CA THR A 91 -19.17 -22.50 23.67
C THR A 91 -18.83 -21.28 24.52
N ALA A 92 -18.91 -21.40 25.85
CA ALA A 92 -18.53 -20.33 26.78
C ALA A 92 -17.06 -19.91 26.61
N TRP A 93 -16.16 -20.89 26.59
CA TRP A 93 -14.71 -20.66 26.45
C TRP A 93 -14.31 -20.23 25.04
N ALA A 94 -14.98 -20.73 24.00
CA ALA A 94 -14.76 -20.29 22.62
C ALA A 94 -15.17 -18.82 22.45
N LEU A 95 -16.32 -18.42 23.01
CA LEU A 95 -16.77 -17.02 22.98
C LEU A 95 -15.81 -16.10 23.73
N PHE A 96 -15.44 -16.48 24.97
CA PHE A 96 -14.48 -15.73 25.77
C PHE A 96 -13.11 -15.62 25.07
N GLY A 97 -12.64 -16.72 24.50
CA GLY A 97 -11.37 -16.78 23.80
C GLY A 97 -11.36 -15.91 22.55
N LEU A 98 -12.42 -15.97 21.73
CA LEU A 98 -12.53 -15.15 20.53
C LEU A 98 -12.55 -13.66 20.87
N GLN A 99 -13.40 -13.25 21.83
CA GLN A 99 -13.52 -11.84 22.18
C GLN A 99 -12.23 -11.27 22.77
N ALA A 100 -11.47 -12.08 23.52
CA ALA A 100 -10.17 -11.68 24.07
C ALA A 100 -9.17 -11.37 22.94
N VAL A 101 -9.09 -12.25 21.94
CA VAL A 101 -8.21 -12.07 20.77
C VAL A 101 -8.62 -10.87 19.96
N HIS A 102 -9.91 -10.74 19.67
CA HIS A 102 -10.43 -9.61 18.92
C HIS A 102 -10.08 -8.30 19.63
N SER A 103 -10.46 -8.16 20.90
CA SER A 103 -10.22 -6.97 21.72
C SER A 103 -8.74 -6.58 21.77
N PHE A 104 -7.84 -7.56 21.91
CA PHE A 104 -6.40 -7.30 21.89
C PHE A 104 -5.91 -6.73 20.56
N HIS A 105 -6.29 -7.33 19.44
CA HIS A 105 -5.75 -6.94 18.13
C HIS A 105 -6.41 -5.69 17.54
N VAL A 106 -7.62 -5.32 17.99
CA VAL A 106 -8.28 -4.06 17.62
C VAL A 106 -8.09 -2.95 18.67
N PHE A 107 -7.24 -3.18 19.69
CA PHE A 107 -6.92 -2.22 20.75
C PHE A 107 -8.16 -1.70 21.51
N ARG A 108 -9.10 -2.59 21.84
CA ARG A 108 -10.33 -2.25 22.58
C ARG A 108 -10.41 -3.03 23.88
N ALA A 109 -11.11 -2.47 24.86
CA ALA A 109 -11.41 -3.19 26.09
C ALA A 109 -12.23 -4.47 25.81
N PRO A 110 -11.92 -5.59 26.49
CA PRO A 110 -12.72 -6.81 26.43
C PRO A 110 -14.18 -6.56 26.79
N ILE A 111 -15.09 -7.29 26.13
CA ILE A 111 -16.51 -7.31 26.50
C ILE A 111 -16.68 -8.10 27.80
N LEU A 112 -15.95 -9.20 27.94
CA LEU A 112 -15.91 -10.02 29.14
C LEU A 112 -14.60 -9.76 29.89
N SER A 113 -14.69 -9.18 31.07
CA SER A 113 -13.52 -8.89 31.91
C SER A 113 -12.98 -10.13 32.63
N MET A 114 -13.84 -11.11 32.92
CA MET A 114 -13.51 -12.32 33.66
C MET A 114 -13.72 -13.58 32.81
N PRO A 115 -12.89 -14.62 32.98
CA PRO A 115 -13.11 -15.90 32.32
C PRO A 115 -14.40 -16.59 32.78
N PRO A 116 -14.97 -17.51 31.98
CA PRO A 116 -16.11 -18.32 32.39
C PRO A 116 -15.80 -19.11 33.67
N SER A 117 -16.76 -19.21 34.59
CA SER A 117 -16.60 -20.02 35.79
C SER A 117 -16.87 -21.51 35.53
N ILE A 118 -17.66 -21.82 34.49
CA ILE A 118 -17.84 -23.18 33.98
C ILE A 118 -16.48 -23.77 33.57
N GLN A 119 -16.14 -24.94 34.08
CA GLN A 119 -14.81 -25.53 33.89
C GLN A 119 -14.75 -26.36 32.62
N LEU A 120 -13.61 -26.29 31.91
CA LEU A 120 -13.29 -27.24 30.85
C LEU A 120 -13.02 -28.62 31.46
N SER A 121 -13.49 -29.68 30.79
CA SER A 121 -13.25 -31.05 31.25
C SER A 121 -11.77 -31.38 31.25
N THR A 122 -11.34 -32.18 32.22
CA THR A 122 -9.98 -32.72 32.30
C THR A 122 -9.77 -33.96 31.44
N GLN A 123 -10.85 -34.61 30.98
CA GLN A 123 -10.82 -35.83 30.16
C GLN A 123 -10.35 -35.52 28.73
N ASP A 124 -9.50 -36.39 28.16
CA ASP A 124 -8.88 -36.15 26.85
C ASP A 124 -9.83 -36.40 25.66
N ASP A 125 -10.90 -37.17 25.85
CA ASP A 125 -11.87 -37.58 24.83
C ASP A 125 -13.18 -36.77 24.84
N CYS A 126 -13.34 -35.83 25.79
CA CYS A 126 -14.60 -35.10 26.02
C CYS A 126 -15.12 -34.27 24.83
N TYR A 127 -14.25 -33.90 23.88
CA TYR A 127 -14.61 -33.17 22.65
C TYR A 127 -14.44 -34.02 21.38
N GLY A 128 -14.09 -35.30 21.54
CA GLY A 128 -13.59 -36.14 20.47
C GLY A 128 -12.19 -35.75 20.01
N ASP A 129 -11.47 -36.71 19.44
CA ASP A 129 -10.23 -36.47 18.71
C ASP A 129 -10.39 -37.00 17.29
N PHE A 130 -9.85 -36.28 16.31
CA PHE A 130 -9.89 -36.69 14.90
C PHE A 130 -8.47 -36.69 14.34
N GLY A 131 -8.05 -37.84 13.81
CA GLY A 131 -6.73 -38.00 13.23
C GLY A 131 -6.63 -37.30 11.87
N LEU A 132 -5.69 -36.37 11.71
CA LEU A 132 -5.38 -35.78 10.41
C LEU A 132 -4.28 -36.56 9.72
N ARG A 133 -4.47 -36.86 8.43
CA ARG A 133 -3.44 -37.49 7.61
C ARG A 133 -2.46 -36.43 7.12
N TYR A 134 -1.35 -36.31 7.82
CA TYR A 134 -0.26 -35.42 7.39
C TYR A 134 0.58 -36.08 6.28
N PRO A 135 1.03 -35.36 5.23
CA PRO A 135 1.68 -35.97 4.07
C PRO A 135 2.89 -36.86 4.38
N SER A 136 3.67 -36.52 5.40
CA SER A 136 4.84 -37.29 5.83
C SER A 136 4.54 -38.37 6.88
N ALA A 137 3.30 -38.48 7.36
CA ALA A 137 2.93 -39.43 8.40
C ALA A 137 2.48 -40.78 7.80
N LYS A 138 2.87 -41.88 8.46
CA LYS A 138 2.48 -43.25 8.05
C LYS A 138 1.00 -43.57 8.33
N GLY A 139 0.31 -42.74 9.12
CA GLY A 139 -1.10 -42.89 9.49
C GLY A 139 -1.69 -41.58 10.00
N PRO A 140 -2.97 -41.58 10.41
CA PRO A 140 -3.60 -40.42 11.03
C PRO A 140 -2.85 -40.00 12.30
N VAL A 141 -2.56 -38.71 12.43
CA VAL A 141 -1.94 -38.13 13.63
C VAL A 141 -3.01 -37.42 14.43
N SER A 142 -3.14 -37.79 15.71
CA SER A 142 -4.02 -37.14 16.68
C SER A 142 -3.77 -35.64 16.69
N VAL A 143 -4.85 -34.85 16.70
CA VAL A 143 -4.76 -33.39 16.86
C VAL A 143 -4.77 -32.98 18.32
N ASN A 144 -5.05 -33.93 19.22
CA ASN A 144 -5.15 -33.74 20.66
C ASN A 144 -6.00 -32.49 20.98
N TYR A 145 -7.23 -32.49 20.45
CA TYR A 145 -8.06 -31.29 20.39
C TYR A 145 -8.39 -30.75 21.78
N ALA A 146 -8.80 -31.62 22.71
CA ALA A 146 -9.23 -31.20 24.05
C ALA A 146 -8.12 -30.46 24.81
N ASN A 147 -6.91 -31.02 24.82
CA ASN A 147 -5.76 -30.42 25.46
C ASN A 147 -5.29 -29.16 24.72
N THR A 148 -5.34 -29.14 23.38
CA THR A 148 -5.06 -27.94 22.57
C THR A 148 -6.02 -26.81 22.91
N PHE A 149 -7.31 -27.09 23.00
CA PHE A 149 -8.35 -26.12 23.32
C PHE A 149 -8.20 -25.57 24.74
N ARG A 150 -7.89 -26.43 25.72
CA ARG A 150 -7.61 -26.01 27.11
C ARG A 150 -6.39 -25.09 27.19
N THR A 151 -5.29 -25.51 26.56
CA THR A 151 -4.04 -24.73 26.50
C THR A 151 -4.26 -23.35 25.87
N LEU A 152 -5.02 -23.30 24.76
CA LEU A 152 -5.39 -22.04 24.11
C LEU A 152 -6.28 -21.18 25.00
N SER A 153 -7.24 -21.79 25.71
CA SER A 153 -8.15 -21.08 26.61
C SER A 153 -7.39 -20.38 27.74
N GLU A 154 -6.45 -21.07 28.38
CA GLU A 154 -5.56 -20.49 29.40
C GLU A 154 -4.75 -19.31 28.85
N PHE A 155 -4.22 -19.44 27.64
CA PHE A 155 -3.51 -18.35 26.97
C PHE A 155 -4.43 -17.14 26.68
N ARG A 156 -5.69 -17.40 26.29
CA ARG A 156 -6.65 -16.33 26.03
C ARG A 156 -7.05 -15.58 27.30
N VAL A 157 -7.02 -16.21 28.47
CA VAL A 157 -7.19 -15.49 29.76
C VAL A 157 -6.09 -14.44 29.92
N ILE A 158 -4.83 -14.80 29.65
CA ILE A 158 -3.72 -13.85 29.77
C ILE A 158 -3.88 -12.69 28.76
N ILE A 159 -4.23 -12.99 27.51
CA ILE A 159 -4.51 -11.97 26.48
C ILE A 159 -5.64 -11.03 26.93
N ASN A 160 -6.71 -11.59 27.51
CA ASN A 160 -7.85 -10.82 27.98
C ASN A 160 -7.45 -9.84 29.07
N ASP A 161 -6.68 -10.30 30.06
CA ASP A 161 -6.21 -9.45 31.15
C ASP A 161 -5.29 -8.33 30.65
N VAL A 162 -4.42 -8.63 29.67
CA VAL A 162 -3.58 -7.63 29.01
C VAL A 162 -4.45 -6.58 28.32
N ALA A 163 -5.41 -7.01 27.48
CA ALA A 163 -6.32 -6.10 26.79
C ALA A 163 -7.16 -5.26 27.78
N ALA A 164 -7.64 -5.87 28.86
CA ALA A 164 -8.37 -5.16 29.91
C ALA A 164 -7.51 -4.08 30.57
N VAL A 165 -6.24 -4.35 30.87
CA VAL A 165 -5.34 -3.37 31.48
C VAL A 165 -5.00 -2.21 30.54
N PHE A 166 -4.71 -2.50 29.26
CA PHE A 166 -4.20 -1.49 28.33
C PHE A 166 -5.28 -0.69 27.61
N PHE A 167 -6.51 -1.20 27.47
CA PHE A 167 -7.53 -0.60 26.60
C PHE A 167 -8.81 -0.16 27.31
N SER A 168 -8.92 -0.30 28.64
CA SER A 168 -10.11 0.11 29.41
C SER A 168 -10.10 1.55 29.93
N GLY A 169 -9.11 2.37 29.53
CA GLY A 169 -9.07 3.80 29.83
C GLY A 169 -8.63 4.18 31.25
N PHE A 170 -8.16 3.23 32.07
CA PHE A 170 -7.55 3.55 33.36
C PHE A 170 -6.24 4.35 33.18
N LYS A 171 -6.07 5.43 33.95
CA LYS A 171 -4.81 6.18 34.04
C LYS A 171 -3.79 5.34 34.82
N ASN A 172 -3.03 4.51 34.13
CA ASN A 172 -1.89 3.83 34.74
C ASN A 172 -0.73 4.83 34.90
N THR A 173 -0.13 4.90 36.08
CA THR A 173 1.14 5.62 36.28
C THR A 173 2.29 4.81 35.67
N PRO A 174 3.42 5.43 35.25
CA PRO A 174 4.54 4.69 34.65
C PRO A 174 5.00 3.48 35.49
N ASP A 175 5.15 3.64 36.81
CA ASP A 175 5.58 2.57 37.71
C ASP A 175 4.58 1.40 37.73
N THR A 176 3.28 1.69 37.76
CA THR A 176 2.24 0.65 37.72
C THR A 176 2.17 -0.10 36.39
N ILE A 177 2.57 0.51 35.27
CA ILE A 177 2.64 -0.17 33.96
C ILE A 177 3.79 -1.17 33.96
N VAL A 178 4.95 -0.79 34.49
CA VAL A 178 6.14 -1.65 34.56
C VAL A 178 5.85 -2.93 35.34
N ASP A 179 5.29 -2.80 36.54
CA ASP A 179 4.99 -3.96 37.39
C ASP A 179 3.94 -4.88 36.76
N ARG A 180 2.92 -4.31 36.11
CA ARG A 180 1.92 -5.09 35.38
C ARG A 180 2.53 -5.86 34.21
N ILE A 181 3.39 -5.21 33.39
CA ILE A 181 4.08 -5.87 32.28
C ILE A 181 4.95 -7.02 32.77
N LYS A 182 5.75 -6.80 33.82
CA LYS A 182 6.57 -7.86 34.44
C LYS A 182 5.70 -9.02 34.91
N GLY A 183 4.59 -8.74 35.58
CA GLY A 183 3.62 -9.75 36.00
C GLY A 183 3.06 -10.57 34.84
N PHE A 184 2.71 -9.91 33.72
CA PHE A 184 2.25 -10.61 32.52
C PHE A 184 3.33 -11.46 31.88
N CYS A 185 4.58 -10.98 31.78
CA CYS A 185 5.70 -11.76 31.25
C CYS A 185 5.96 -13.02 32.08
N ILE A 186 5.90 -12.94 33.41
CA ILE A 186 6.06 -14.11 34.30
C ILE A 186 4.93 -15.13 34.07
N ARG A 187 3.67 -14.68 34.01
CA ARG A 187 2.53 -15.54 33.73
C ARG A 187 2.64 -16.23 32.37
N LEU A 188 3.09 -15.49 31.35
CA LEU A 188 3.30 -16.02 30.00
C LEU A 188 4.41 -17.06 29.95
N ASP A 189 5.56 -16.80 30.57
CA ASP A 189 6.68 -17.75 30.62
C ASP A 189 6.27 -19.02 31.37
N SER A 190 5.57 -18.90 32.50
CA SER A 190 5.02 -20.04 33.24
C SER A 190 4.08 -20.89 32.38
N TRP A 191 3.14 -20.25 31.68
CA TRP A 191 2.22 -20.93 30.76
C TRP A 191 2.96 -21.61 29.59
N TYR A 192 3.97 -20.94 29.02
CA TYR A 192 4.73 -21.49 27.90
C TYR A 192 5.58 -22.71 28.31
N ARG A 193 6.11 -22.72 29.54
CA ARG A 193 6.84 -23.87 30.09
C ARG A 193 5.94 -25.04 30.44
N SER A 194 4.67 -24.79 30.78
CA SER A 194 3.69 -25.83 31.10
C SER A 194 3.03 -26.47 29.87
N LEU A 195 3.42 -26.08 28.65
CA LEU A 195 2.90 -26.68 27.42
C LEU A 195 3.08 -28.21 27.43
N SER A 196 1.98 -28.92 27.19
CA SER A 196 1.98 -30.38 27.01
C SER A 196 2.94 -30.83 25.89
N PRO A 197 3.46 -32.07 25.92
CA PRO A 197 4.45 -32.55 24.95
C PRO A 197 4.10 -32.26 23.48
N GLY A 198 2.86 -32.55 23.06
CA GLY A 198 2.40 -32.32 21.68
C GLY A 198 2.19 -30.86 21.28
N LEU A 199 2.39 -29.91 22.19
CA LEU A 199 2.36 -28.47 21.91
C LEU A 199 3.71 -27.79 22.16
N LYS A 200 4.75 -28.57 22.48
CA LYS A 200 6.10 -28.03 22.65
C LYS A 200 6.72 -27.70 21.29
N PRO A 201 7.65 -26.72 21.24
CA PRO A 201 8.33 -26.36 20.00
C PRO A 201 9.06 -27.51 19.29
N THR A 202 9.40 -28.58 20.00
CA THR A 202 10.09 -29.76 19.49
C THR A 202 9.18 -30.75 18.76
N GLU A 203 7.85 -30.64 18.91
CA GLU A 203 6.85 -31.61 18.43
C GLU A 203 5.86 -30.99 17.42
N ILE A 204 6.26 -29.90 16.75
CA ILE A 204 5.39 -29.16 15.84
C ILE A 204 5.19 -29.91 14.52
N LEU A 205 3.93 -30.23 14.22
CA LEU A 205 3.50 -30.87 12.96
C LEU A 205 2.51 -30.01 12.18
N PHE A 206 1.61 -29.31 12.88
CA PHE A 206 0.42 -28.70 12.30
C PHE A 206 0.44 -27.16 12.32
N PRO A 207 -0.32 -26.50 11.42
CA PRO A 207 -0.34 -25.05 11.31
C PRO A 207 -0.71 -24.32 12.61
N TRP A 208 -1.67 -24.83 13.40
CA TRP A 208 -2.10 -24.18 14.64
C TRP A 208 -1.05 -24.23 15.75
N GLN A 209 -0.18 -25.24 15.77
CA GLN A 209 0.93 -25.34 16.73
C GLN A 209 1.97 -24.25 16.44
N LEU A 210 2.30 -24.02 15.16
CA LEU A 210 3.16 -22.89 14.78
C LEU A 210 2.53 -21.55 15.17
N LYS A 211 1.24 -21.36 14.87
CA LYS A 211 0.52 -20.13 15.23
C LYS A 211 0.46 -19.90 16.74
N LEU A 212 0.32 -20.94 17.56
CA LEU A 212 0.37 -20.86 19.02
C LEU A 212 1.66 -20.16 19.48
N HIS A 213 2.80 -20.64 18.98
CA HIS A 213 4.10 -20.05 19.31
C HIS A 213 4.27 -18.63 18.73
N MET A 214 3.76 -18.37 17.52
CA MET A 214 3.78 -17.02 16.94
C MET A 214 2.99 -16.03 17.78
N HIS A 215 1.78 -16.39 18.23
CA HIS A 215 0.97 -15.52 19.09
C HIS A 215 1.63 -15.29 20.46
N TYR A 216 2.28 -16.30 21.03
CA TYR A 216 3.08 -16.12 22.24
C TYR A 216 4.16 -15.04 22.05
N TYR A 217 4.97 -15.15 20.99
CA TYR A 217 6.01 -14.15 20.74
C TYR A 217 5.44 -12.79 20.33
N ASN A 218 4.32 -12.75 19.59
CA ASN A 218 3.63 -11.50 19.28
C ASN A 218 3.24 -10.75 20.57
N LEU A 219 2.64 -11.44 21.55
CA LEU A 219 2.26 -10.83 22.82
C LEU A 219 3.47 -10.38 23.63
N ILE A 220 4.55 -11.18 23.67
CA ILE A 220 5.82 -10.78 24.32
C ILE A 220 6.39 -9.52 23.66
N VAL A 221 6.43 -9.46 22.33
CA VAL A 221 6.93 -8.26 21.61
C VAL A 221 6.06 -7.05 21.95
N CYS A 222 4.73 -7.17 21.94
CA CYS A 222 3.84 -6.06 22.30
C CYS A 222 4.09 -5.55 23.73
N LEU A 223 4.23 -6.46 24.71
CA LEU A 223 4.48 -6.11 26.10
C LEU A 223 5.84 -5.43 26.29
N LEU A 224 6.90 -5.99 25.72
CA LEU A 224 8.26 -5.45 25.86
C LEU A 224 8.46 -4.14 25.08
N GLU A 225 7.82 -3.98 23.92
CA GLU A 225 7.81 -2.69 23.21
C GLU A 225 7.06 -1.61 24.01
N THR A 226 5.93 -1.96 24.61
CA THR A 226 5.18 -1.04 25.49
C THR A 226 6.04 -0.61 26.68
N LEU A 227 6.77 -1.56 27.30
CA LEU A 227 7.70 -1.26 28.39
C LEU A 227 8.80 -0.30 27.93
N ARG A 228 9.38 -0.54 26.74
CA ARG A 228 10.42 0.31 26.15
C ARG A 228 9.93 1.74 25.87
N MET A 229 8.67 1.90 25.47
CA MET A 229 8.09 3.21 25.14
C MET A 229 7.62 4.00 26.37
N THR A 230 7.27 3.32 27.47
CA THR A 230 6.67 3.94 28.66
C THR A 230 7.67 4.24 29.78
N THR A 231 8.90 3.73 29.70
CA THR A 231 9.96 3.93 30.70
C THR A 231 11.08 4.81 30.17
N ALA A 232 11.73 5.58 31.06
CA ALA A 232 12.96 6.30 30.71
C ALA A 232 14.04 5.31 30.25
N PRO A 233 14.90 5.64 29.27
CA PRO A 233 15.91 4.73 28.71
C PRO A 233 16.81 4.05 29.75
N ALA A 234 17.00 4.68 30.91
CA ALA A 234 17.80 4.17 32.03
C ALA A 234 17.19 2.95 32.78
N LEU A 235 15.90 2.64 32.59
CA LEU A 235 15.20 1.53 33.24
C LEU A 235 15.01 0.29 32.35
N VAL A 236 15.33 0.40 31.05
CA VAL A 236 15.32 -0.74 30.12
C VAL A 236 16.73 -1.32 30.11
N ASP A 237 16.97 -2.34 30.94
CA ASP A 237 18.25 -3.01 30.96
C ASP A 237 18.52 -3.82 29.66
N ASP A 238 19.78 -4.22 29.46
CA ASP A 238 20.21 -5.01 28.31
C ASP A 238 19.46 -6.36 28.19
N SER A 239 18.91 -6.86 29.30
CA SER A 239 18.18 -8.14 29.31
C SER A 239 16.81 -8.01 28.62
N VAL A 240 16.12 -6.89 28.80
CA VAL A 240 14.84 -6.59 28.13
C VAL A 240 15.04 -6.39 26.63
N GLN A 241 16.09 -5.65 26.24
CA GLN A 241 16.44 -5.46 24.82
C GLN A 241 16.75 -6.80 24.15
N LYS A 242 17.54 -7.65 24.82
CA LYS A 242 17.86 -9.00 24.32
C LYS A 242 16.61 -9.86 24.19
N ALA A 243 15.74 -9.88 25.21
CA ALA A 243 14.50 -10.65 25.18
C ALA A 243 13.56 -10.20 24.05
N LEU A 244 13.44 -8.89 23.82
CA LEU A 244 12.67 -8.32 22.73
C LEU A 244 13.25 -8.72 21.36
N SER A 245 14.56 -8.61 21.19
CA SER A 245 15.25 -9.02 19.97
C SER A 245 15.05 -10.52 19.69
N ASP A 246 15.24 -11.37 20.70
CA ASP A 246 15.07 -12.82 20.60
C ASP A 246 13.62 -13.19 20.23
N ALA A 247 12.62 -12.50 20.79
CA ALA A 247 11.22 -12.73 20.47
C ALA A 247 10.90 -12.39 19.00
N LYS A 248 11.43 -11.28 18.48
CA LYS A 248 11.27 -10.89 17.06
C LYS A 248 11.89 -11.93 16.12
N ILE A 249 13.12 -12.35 16.39
CA ILE A 249 13.83 -13.37 15.59
C ILE A 249 13.07 -14.71 15.58
N LYS A 250 12.53 -15.12 16.73
CA LYS A 250 11.75 -16.37 16.83
C LYS A 250 10.44 -16.26 16.05
N MET A 251 9.75 -15.13 16.14
CA MET A 251 8.52 -14.89 15.37
C MET A 251 8.79 -14.95 13.85
N GLU A 252 9.87 -14.34 13.38
CA GLU A 252 10.33 -14.40 12.00
C GLU A 252 10.66 -15.83 11.53
N THR A 253 11.36 -16.59 12.39
CA THR A 253 11.74 -17.97 12.11
C THR A 253 10.50 -18.87 12.01
N LEU A 254 9.55 -18.71 12.93
CA LEU A 254 8.27 -19.41 12.90
C LEU A 254 7.49 -19.09 11.63
N LEU A 255 7.48 -17.83 11.16
CA LEU A 255 6.77 -17.45 9.94
C LEU A 255 7.36 -18.15 8.71
N ARG A 256 8.69 -18.20 8.62
CA ARG A 256 9.40 -18.94 7.56
C ARG A 256 9.09 -20.42 7.61
N LEU A 257 9.10 -21.04 8.80
CA LEU A 257 8.74 -22.46 8.97
C LEU A 257 7.29 -22.74 8.55
N TYR A 258 6.36 -21.84 8.89
CA TYR A 258 4.97 -21.93 8.49
C TYR A 258 4.82 -21.91 6.98
N TYR A 259 5.46 -20.95 6.31
CA TYR A 259 5.45 -20.86 4.86
C TYR A 259 6.03 -22.13 4.19
N LEU A 260 7.18 -22.60 4.68
CA LEU A 260 7.84 -23.79 4.11
C LEU A 260 7.01 -25.07 4.26
N ARG A 261 6.21 -25.20 5.33
CA ARG A 261 5.42 -26.41 5.60
C ARG A 261 3.99 -26.35 5.07
N HIS A 262 3.39 -25.18 5.06
CA HIS A 262 1.95 -25.02 4.84
C HIS A 262 1.58 -23.98 3.78
N GLY A 263 2.52 -23.11 3.39
CA GLY A 263 2.25 -21.98 2.49
C GLY A 263 1.25 -20.99 3.08
N PHE A 264 0.75 -20.07 2.25
CA PHE A 264 -0.26 -19.07 2.63
C PHE A 264 -1.53 -19.15 1.76
N GLY A 265 -1.71 -20.21 0.98
CA GLY A 265 -2.84 -20.31 0.04
C GLY A 265 -4.21 -20.53 0.71
N SER A 266 -4.23 -21.19 1.87
CA SER A 266 -5.47 -21.50 2.61
C SER A 266 -5.89 -20.32 3.50
N TYR A 267 -7.18 -19.97 3.47
CA TYR A 267 -7.76 -18.92 4.32
C TYR A 267 -7.44 -19.13 5.80
N ASP A 268 -6.84 -18.11 6.44
CA ASP A 268 -6.56 -18.11 7.87
C ASP A 268 -6.48 -16.68 8.41
N ILE A 269 -7.54 -16.19 9.03
CA ILE A 269 -7.56 -14.81 9.53
C ILE A 269 -6.45 -14.52 10.56
N PHE A 270 -6.04 -15.52 11.33
CA PHE A 270 -5.01 -15.33 12.36
C PHE A 270 -3.62 -15.18 11.75
N ILE A 271 -3.34 -15.81 10.60
CA ILE A 271 -2.06 -15.59 9.91
C ILE A 271 -2.00 -14.19 9.31
N VAL A 272 -3.13 -13.63 8.84
CA VAL A 272 -3.18 -12.26 8.30
C VAL A 272 -2.76 -11.24 9.36
N ILE A 273 -3.24 -11.40 10.59
CA ILE A 273 -2.87 -10.54 11.73
C ILE A 273 -1.37 -10.61 12.00
N LEU A 274 -0.80 -11.83 12.03
CA LEU A 274 0.63 -12.04 12.28
C LEU A 274 1.50 -11.49 11.13
N LEU A 275 1.08 -11.69 9.88
CA LEU A 275 1.71 -11.13 8.69
C LEU A 275 1.71 -9.60 8.73
N ALA A 276 0.56 -8.97 9.07
CA ALA A 276 0.45 -7.53 9.23
C ALA A 276 1.45 -7.01 10.27
N PHE A 277 1.47 -7.63 11.46
CA PHE A 277 2.35 -7.25 12.55
C PHE A 277 3.83 -7.33 12.16
N ILE A 278 4.27 -8.47 11.61
CA ILE A 278 5.66 -8.67 11.16
C ILE A 278 6.00 -7.68 10.04
N GLY A 279 5.08 -7.51 9.08
CA GLY A 279 5.22 -6.58 7.96
C GLY A 279 5.52 -5.16 8.42
N PHE A 280 4.64 -4.57 9.23
CA PHE A 280 4.82 -3.19 9.69
C PHE A 280 6.00 -3.02 10.64
N MET A 281 6.32 -4.04 11.46
CA MET A 281 7.50 -4.05 12.31
C MET A 281 8.79 -3.93 11.48
N HIS A 282 8.90 -4.65 10.37
CA HIS A 282 10.06 -4.57 9.48
C HIS A 282 10.01 -3.36 8.55
N ALA A 283 8.85 -3.01 8.00
CA ALA A 283 8.70 -1.83 7.15
C ALA A 283 9.19 -0.56 7.86
N LYS A 284 8.93 -0.42 9.16
CA LYS A 284 9.40 0.71 9.98
C LYS A 284 10.92 0.76 10.16
N THR A 285 11.63 -0.35 9.97
CA THR A 285 13.06 -0.50 10.30
C THR A 285 13.94 -0.87 9.11
N LEU A 286 13.37 -1.12 7.92
CA LEU A 286 14.10 -1.39 6.68
C LEU A 286 15.18 -0.34 6.43
N ASP A 287 14.85 0.94 6.61
CA ASP A 287 15.72 2.07 6.26
C ASP A 287 16.87 2.32 7.26
N SER A 288 16.81 1.77 8.48
CA SER A 288 17.82 1.98 9.54
C SER A 288 18.75 0.77 9.75
N SER A 289 18.74 -0.19 8.82
CA SER A 289 19.44 -1.48 8.95
C SER A 289 20.85 -1.43 8.35
N LYS A 290 21.85 -2.02 9.02
CA LYS A 290 23.15 -2.29 8.39
C LYS A 290 22.99 -3.26 7.21
N MET A 291 23.83 -3.19 6.18
CA MET A 291 23.69 -3.96 4.93
C MET A 291 23.43 -5.47 5.11
N VAL A 292 24.08 -6.13 6.09
CA VAL A 292 23.91 -7.57 6.34
C VAL A 292 22.52 -7.91 6.92
N ASP A 293 21.92 -6.98 7.66
CA ASP A 293 20.59 -7.11 8.27
C ASP A 293 19.47 -6.70 7.27
N LEU A 294 19.81 -5.83 6.31
CA LEU A 294 18.89 -5.35 5.28
C LEU A 294 18.35 -6.46 4.38
N GLU A 295 19.19 -7.38 3.92
CA GLU A 295 18.76 -8.49 3.04
C GLU A 295 17.85 -9.50 3.78
N SER A 296 18.14 -9.79 5.04
CA SER A 296 17.28 -10.63 5.89
C SER A 296 15.90 -9.99 6.07
N ARG A 297 15.86 -8.67 6.35
CA ARG A 297 14.62 -7.92 6.53
C ARG A 297 13.83 -7.78 5.24
N LYS A 298 14.48 -7.50 4.11
CA LYS A 298 13.85 -7.52 2.78
C LYS A 298 13.24 -8.89 2.49
N SER A 299 13.95 -9.98 2.79
CA SER A 299 13.44 -11.34 2.67
C SER A 299 12.19 -11.55 3.53
N THR A 300 12.18 -11.09 4.79
CA THR A 300 11.00 -11.15 5.66
C THR A 300 9.82 -10.36 5.06
N VAL A 301 10.07 -9.15 4.56
CA VAL A 301 9.05 -8.28 3.98
C VAL A 301 8.48 -8.88 2.69
N VAL A 302 9.33 -9.43 1.82
CA VAL A 302 8.88 -10.16 0.62
C VAL A 302 8.02 -11.35 1.00
N LEU A 303 8.41 -12.11 2.03
CA LEU A 303 7.61 -13.23 2.52
C LEU A 303 6.26 -12.76 3.06
N VAL A 304 6.21 -11.65 3.79
CA VAL A 304 4.97 -11.06 4.30
C VAL A 304 4.09 -10.57 3.16
N VAL A 305 4.64 -9.83 2.21
CA VAL A 305 3.93 -9.32 1.02
C VAL A 305 3.35 -10.48 0.22
N LYS A 306 4.11 -11.57 0.05
CA LYS A 306 3.61 -12.80 -0.54
C LYS A 306 2.45 -13.38 0.26
N GLY A 307 2.60 -13.51 1.59
CA GLY A 307 1.56 -14.07 2.45
C GLY A 307 0.28 -13.27 2.43
N LEU A 308 0.37 -11.94 2.53
CA LEU A 308 -0.78 -11.04 2.41
C LEU A 308 -1.39 -11.10 1.00
N GLY A 309 -0.57 -11.22 -0.04
CA GLY A 309 -1.02 -11.42 -1.41
C GLY A 309 -1.82 -12.72 -1.58
N ASP A 310 -1.29 -13.85 -1.11
CA ASP A 310 -1.98 -15.15 -1.15
C ASP A 310 -3.31 -15.10 -0.35
N GLN A 311 -3.30 -14.51 0.86
CA GLN A 311 -4.48 -14.34 1.70
C GLN A 311 -5.50 -13.33 1.14
N SER A 312 -5.05 -12.36 0.33
CA SER A 312 -5.94 -11.36 -0.30
C SER A 312 -6.95 -11.96 -1.26
N ASN A 313 -6.71 -13.20 -1.70
CA ASN A 313 -7.69 -13.96 -2.48
C ASN A 313 -8.81 -14.55 -1.63
N ASN A 314 -8.59 -14.68 -0.31
CA ASN A 314 -9.51 -15.32 0.61
C ASN A 314 -10.30 -14.31 1.46
N CYS A 315 -9.71 -13.18 1.84
CA CYS A 315 -10.38 -12.16 2.65
C CYS A 315 -9.96 -10.73 2.29
N TYR A 316 -10.91 -9.80 2.40
CA TYR A 316 -10.69 -8.41 2.01
C TYR A 316 -9.68 -7.70 2.92
N LEU A 317 -9.63 -8.01 4.22
CA LEU A 317 -8.68 -7.39 5.15
C LEU A 317 -7.23 -7.60 4.71
N ALA A 318 -6.87 -8.80 4.24
CA ALA A 318 -5.52 -9.07 3.74
C ALA A 318 -5.15 -8.19 2.53
N ARG A 319 -6.12 -7.90 1.65
CA ARG A 319 -5.93 -6.98 0.51
C ARG A 319 -5.68 -5.54 0.97
N VAL A 320 -6.42 -5.07 1.98
CA VAL A 320 -6.25 -3.73 2.55
C VAL A 320 -4.87 -3.61 3.20
N VAL A 321 -4.52 -4.57 4.08
CA VAL A 321 -3.22 -4.61 4.76
C VAL A 321 -2.07 -4.70 3.77
N PHE A 322 -2.18 -5.52 2.72
CA PHE A 322 -1.20 -5.59 1.64
C PHE A 322 -0.93 -4.22 1.01
N ARG A 323 -2.00 -3.46 0.70
CA ARG A 323 -1.89 -2.12 0.11
C ARG A 323 -1.26 -1.12 1.07
N LEU A 324 -1.69 -1.12 2.33
CA LEU A 324 -1.12 -0.24 3.37
C LEU A 324 0.36 -0.52 3.60
N LEU A 325 0.73 -1.81 3.69
CA LEU A 325 2.12 -2.21 3.84
C LEU A 325 2.95 -1.79 2.63
N LYS A 326 2.46 -2.02 1.41
CA LYS A 326 3.11 -1.57 0.16
C LYS A 326 3.29 -0.05 0.14
N GLY A 327 2.29 0.72 0.58
CA GLY A 327 2.39 2.18 0.72
C GLY A 327 3.42 2.62 1.75
N SER A 328 3.50 1.92 2.90
CA SER A 328 4.52 2.20 3.93
C SER A 328 5.96 1.90 3.49
N ILE A 329 6.13 1.10 2.43
CA ILE A 329 7.42 0.75 1.82
C ILE A 329 7.84 1.80 0.75
N GLY A 330 7.02 2.85 0.49
CA GLY A 330 7.18 3.77 -0.65
C GLY A 330 7.58 5.23 -0.36
N THR A 331 8.80 5.58 -0.76
CA THR A 331 9.31 6.81 -1.42
C THR A 331 8.99 8.24 -0.96
N SER A 332 7.88 8.59 -0.30
CA SER A 332 7.56 10.00 -0.03
C SER A 332 8.26 10.60 1.21
N ARG A 333 8.78 9.75 2.09
CA ARG A 333 9.52 10.15 3.30
C ARG A 333 11.03 9.93 3.19
N SER A 334 11.52 9.36 2.08
CA SER A 334 12.93 8.98 1.92
C SER A 334 13.87 10.18 2.06
N LEU A 335 13.51 11.33 1.50
CA LEU A 335 14.33 12.54 1.56
C LEU A 335 14.52 13.04 3.01
N SER A 336 13.42 13.14 3.77
CA SER A 336 13.45 13.56 5.18
C SER A 336 14.14 12.59 6.12
N LYS A 337 14.23 11.30 5.75
CA LYS A 337 14.73 10.23 6.62
C LYS A 337 16.16 9.80 6.30
N ASN A 338 16.60 9.98 5.07
CA ASN A 338 17.88 9.44 4.58
C ASN A 338 18.93 10.53 4.31
N THR A 339 18.58 11.81 4.49
CA THR A 339 19.47 12.94 4.20
C THR A 339 19.30 14.05 5.22
N SER A 340 20.30 14.93 5.33
CA SER A 340 20.21 16.14 6.14
C SER A 340 19.38 17.24 5.47
N TYR A 341 19.04 17.13 4.18
CA TYR A 341 18.55 18.26 3.38
C TYR A 341 17.27 18.93 3.92
N VAL A 342 16.37 18.17 4.55
CA VAL A 342 15.19 18.75 5.21
C VAL A 342 15.62 19.56 6.45
N GLU A 343 16.57 19.06 7.24
CA GLU A 343 17.11 19.78 8.39
C GLU A 343 18.00 20.96 7.98
N ASP A 344 18.73 20.84 6.87
CA ASP A 344 19.53 21.93 6.30
C ASP A 344 18.62 23.06 5.81
N LEU A 345 17.52 22.72 5.12
CA LEU A 345 16.49 23.68 4.72
C LEU A 345 15.82 24.32 5.94
N LYS A 346 15.47 23.52 6.96
CA LYS A 346 14.91 24.05 8.21
C LYS A 346 15.87 25.03 8.89
N SER A 347 17.15 24.67 8.98
CA SER A 347 18.22 25.49 9.55
C SER A 347 18.37 26.81 8.78
N ALA A 348 18.35 26.75 7.44
CA ALA A 348 18.45 27.94 6.59
C ALA A 348 17.24 28.87 6.72
N LEU A 349 16.02 28.32 6.87
CA LEU A 349 14.79 29.10 7.05
C LEU A 349 14.67 29.68 8.47
N GLY A 350 15.14 28.94 9.48
CA GLY A 350 15.14 29.35 10.89
C GLY A 350 13.74 29.67 11.40
N ASP A 351 13.60 30.83 12.06
CA ASP A 351 12.35 31.28 12.68
C ASP A 351 11.23 31.66 11.67
N ARG A 352 11.47 31.51 10.36
CA ARG A 352 10.45 31.73 9.32
C ARG A 352 9.50 30.54 9.13
N ILE A 353 9.77 29.41 9.79
CA ILE A 353 8.98 28.20 9.65
C ILE A 353 7.77 28.27 10.59
N ALA A 354 6.57 28.38 10.02
CA ALA A 354 5.33 28.27 10.77
C ALA A 354 5.01 26.81 11.13
N ASP A 355 5.20 25.88 10.18
CA ASP A 355 4.97 24.45 10.36
C ASP A 355 5.70 23.62 9.28
N VAL A 356 5.82 22.31 9.50
CA VAL A 356 6.45 21.35 8.56
C VAL A 356 5.64 20.07 8.42
N HIS A 357 5.07 19.86 7.24
CA HIS A 357 4.44 18.59 6.87
C HIS A 357 5.43 17.64 6.17
N ILE A 358 5.49 16.38 6.60
CA ILE A 358 6.43 15.37 6.06
C ILE A 358 5.71 14.27 5.28
N GLY A 359 5.79 14.42 3.95
CA GLY A 359 5.48 13.41 2.95
C GLY A 359 4.01 13.42 2.53
N ILE A 360 3.79 13.29 1.22
CA ILE A 360 2.48 13.06 0.60
C ILE A 360 2.56 11.75 -0.17
N SER A 361 1.58 10.88 -0.02
CA SER A 361 1.52 9.60 -0.74
C SER A 361 1.51 9.81 -2.26
N PRO A 362 2.03 8.84 -3.04
CA PRO A 362 1.96 8.90 -4.49
C PRO A 362 0.54 9.18 -4.99
N HIS A 363 0.45 9.98 -6.06
CA HIS A 363 -0.82 10.43 -6.67
C HIS A 363 -1.67 11.39 -5.81
N THR A 364 -1.10 11.96 -4.75
CA THR A 364 -1.67 13.11 -4.02
C THR A 364 -3.12 12.86 -3.57
N PRO A 365 -3.36 11.95 -2.61
CA PRO A 365 -4.73 11.68 -2.14
C PRO A 365 -5.37 12.93 -1.56
N ILE A 366 -6.62 13.22 -1.94
CA ILE A 366 -7.35 14.42 -1.45
C ILE A 366 -7.45 14.43 0.08
N LEU A 367 -7.60 13.27 0.73
CA LEU A 367 -7.63 13.19 2.19
C LEU A 367 -6.36 13.72 2.86
N GLU A 368 -5.18 13.44 2.32
CA GLU A 368 -3.93 13.96 2.88
C GLU A 368 -3.82 15.48 2.69
N ILE A 369 -4.44 16.02 1.63
CA ILE A 369 -4.54 17.47 1.45
C ILE A 369 -5.47 18.10 2.49
N VAL A 370 -6.56 17.42 2.83
CA VAL A 370 -7.46 17.86 3.92
C VAL A 370 -6.74 17.83 5.27
N ASP A 371 -5.91 16.81 5.52
CA ASP A 371 -5.09 16.74 6.73
C ASP A 371 -4.12 17.93 6.80
N ILE A 372 -3.41 18.24 5.71
CA ILE A 372 -2.54 19.43 5.63
C ILE A 372 -3.34 20.72 5.82
N LEU A 373 -4.54 20.83 5.22
CA LEU A 373 -5.41 21.99 5.40
C LEU A 373 -5.80 22.19 6.86
N ALA A 374 -6.05 21.11 7.61
CA ALA A 374 -6.34 21.18 9.04
C ALA A 374 -5.12 21.66 9.87
N GLU A 375 -3.90 21.25 9.49
CA GLU A 375 -2.64 21.69 10.11
C GLU A 375 -2.39 23.19 9.88
N VAL A 376 -2.62 23.70 8.67
CA VAL A 376 -2.34 25.09 8.31
C VAL A 376 -3.46 26.07 8.65
N LYS A 377 -4.70 25.61 8.84
CA LYS A 377 -5.86 26.47 9.17
C LYS A 377 -5.65 27.42 10.36
N PRO A 378 -5.06 27.01 11.51
CA PRO A 378 -4.79 27.93 12.61
C PRO A 378 -3.57 28.84 12.38
N LEU A 379 -2.85 28.68 11.27
CA LEU A 379 -1.60 29.39 10.98
C LEU A 379 -1.84 30.52 9.99
N ASN A 380 -1.14 31.64 10.17
CA ASN A 380 -1.11 32.73 9.20
C ASN A 380 0.05 32.51 8.21
N ILE A 381 -0.03 31.44 7.40
CA ILE A 381 1.01 31.15 6.41
C ILE A 381 0.96 32.17 5.26
N ASP A 382 2.13 32.67 4.87
CA ASP A 382 2.31 33.68 3.82
C ASP A 382 3.18 33.17 2.66
N CYS A 383 3.70 31.94 2.74
CA CYS A 383 4.47 31.28 1.71
C CYS A 383 4.42 29.75 1.92
N ILE A 384 4.45 28.98 0.83
CA ILE A 384 4.64 27.52 0.86
C ILE A 384 5.96 27.18 0.16
N VAL A 385 6.79 26.36 0.80
CA VAL A 385 8.03 25.83 0.21
C VAL A 385 7.93 24.31 0.11
N THR A 386 8.11 23.77 -1.09
CA THR A 386 8.16 22.32 -1.30
C THR A 386 9.57 21.84 -1.56
N LEU A 387 9.88 20.66 -1.03
CA LEU A 387 11.12 19.93 -1.30
C LEU A 387 10.77 18.46 -1.61
N GLY A 388 10.84 18.07 -2.88
CA GLY A 388 10.56 16.69 -3.30
C GLY A 388 10.00 16.55 -4.72
N ALA A 389 9.30 15.44 -4.97
CA ALA A 389 8.79 15.07 -6.29
C ALA A 389 7.37 15.60 -6.55
N GLY A 390 6.85 15.34 -7.76
CA GLY A 390 5.58 15.91 -8.27
C GLY A 390 4.36 15.82 -7.34
N SER A 391 4.21 14.76 -6.53
CA SER A 391 3.09 14.66 -5.59
C SER A 391 3.10 15.76 -4.52
N ILE A 392 4.28 16.19 -4.05
CA ILE A 392 4.40 17.27 -3.08
C ILE A 392 4.07 18.61 -3.74
N THR A 393 4.53 18.83 -4.97
CA THR A 393 4.22 20.03 -5.75
C THR A 393 2.72 20.15 -6.03
N ASP A 394 2.07 19.08 -6.50
CA ASP A 394 0.63 19.08 -6.75
C ASP A 394 -0.17 19.28 -5.45
N GLY A 395 0.27 18.65 -4.35
CA GLY A 395 -0.35 18.84 -3.05
C GLY A 395 -0.28 20.30 -2.58
N ALA A 396 0.90 20.93 -2.67
CA ALA A 396 1.08 22.33 -2.26
C ALA A 396 0.26 23.30 -3.11
N LYS A 397 0.16 23.08 -4.44
CA LYS A 397 -0.73 23.84 -5.30
C LYS A 397 -2.19 23.72 -4.86
N LEU A 398 -2.62 22.50 -4.52
CA LEU A 398 -3.99 22.27 -4.08
C LEU A 398 -4.26 22.87 -2.70
N VAL A 399 -3.31 22.82 -1.77
CA VAL A 399 -3.41 23.50 -0.45
C VAL A 399 -3.62 25.00 -0.63
N ARG A 400 -2.75 25.70 -1.40
CA ARG A 400 -2.94 27.14 -1.61
C ARG A 400 -4.21 27.48 -2.39
N PHE A 401 -4.65 26.60 -3.29
CA PHE A 401 -5.89 26.78 -4.04
C PHE A 401 -7.12 26.59 -3.15
N ALA A 402 -7.10 25.60 -2.26
CA ALA A 402 -8.15 25.38 -1.28
C ALA A 402 -8.27 26.54 -0.28
N ILE A 403 -7.14 27.07 0.21
CA ILE A 403 -7.12 28.24 1.10
C ILE A 403 -7.72 29.47 0.41
N ALA A 404 -7.33 29.75 -0.84
CA ALA A 404 -7.86 30.88 -1.59
C ALA A 404 -9.38 30.79 -1.84
N ASN A 405 -9.93 29.58 -1.78
CA ASN A 405 -11.35 29.32 -1.98
C ASN A 405 -12.09 28.98 -0.67
N ASP A 406 -11.48 29.19 0.50
CA ASP A 406 -12.08 28.90 1.80
C ASP A 406 -12.67 27.47 1.89
N THR A 407 -11.93 26.49 1.37
CA THR A 407 -12.31 25.06 1.41
C THR A 407 -11.40 24.30 2.36
N TRP A 408 -11.98 23.56 3.31
CA TRP A 408 -11.24 22.92 4.40
C TRP A 408 -11.59 21.43 4.59
N THR A 409 -12.65 20.95 3.94
CA THR A 409 -13.11 19.56 4.03
C THR A 409 -13.02 18.85 2.68
N GLU A 410 -13.08 17.51 2.69
CA GLU A 410 -13.04 16.70 1.45
C GLU A 410 -14.17 17.08 0.48
N GLU A 411 -15.38 17.32 1.00
CA GLU A 411 -16.54 17.73 0.18
C GLU A 411 -16.33 19.10 -0.47
N GLU A 412 -15.83 20.07 0.29
CA GLU A 412 -15.56 21.41 -0.22
C GLU A 412 -14.43 21.41 -1.26
N VAL A 413 -13.33 20.69 -1.01
CA VAL A 413 -12.25 20.51 -2.00
C VAL A 413 -12.77 19.82 -3.27
N GLY A 414 -13.73 18.90 -3.13
CA GLY A 414 -14.45 18.27 -4.24
C GLY A 414 -15.19 19.24 -5.17
N THR A 415 -15.45 20.49 -4.75
CA THR A 415 -16.10 21.52 -5.57
C THR A 415 -15.12 22.29 -6.48
N LEU A 416 -13.81 22.04 -6.37
CA LEU A 416 -12.77 22.86 -7.03
C LEU A 416 -12.23 22.28 -8.35
N TRP A 417 -12.55 21.04 -8.69
CA TRP A 417 -11.97 20.35 -9.86
C TRP A 417 -12.89 20.31 -11.09
N GLY A 418 -12.27 20.11 -12.26
CA GLY A 418 -12.97 19.86 -13.52
C GLY A 418 -13.75 21.04 -14.09
N GLY A 419 -14.71 20.75 -14.98
CA GLY A 419 -15.70 21.71 -15.51
C GLY A 419 -17.11 21.25 -15.18
N LYS A 420 -18.14 22.12 -15.30
CA LYS A 420 -19.54 21.79 -14.94
C LYS A 420 -20.10 20.52 -15.61
N SER A 421 -19.58 20.15 -16.79
CA SER A 421 -19.93 18.91 -17.48
C SER A 421 -19.38 17.65 -16.81
N HIS A 422 -18.25 17.74 -16.12
CA HIS A 422 -17.56 16.61 -15.47
C HIS A 422 -17.79 16.60 -13.95
N ASN A 423 -17.99 17.79 -13.35
CA ASN A 423 -18.28 17.99 -11.95
C ASN A 423 -19.52 18.89 -11.80
N PRO A 424 -20.72 18.30 -11.63
CA PRO A 424 -21.95 19.06 -11.42
C PRO A 424 -21.94 19.93 -10.15
N HIS A 425 -21.09 19.57 -9.18
CA HIS A 425 -20.91 20.30 -7.92
C HIS A 425 -19.79 21.34 -7.98
N LYS A 426 -19.23 21.60 -9.18
CA LYS A 426 -18.18 22.61 -9.34
C LYS A 426 -18.70 23.99 -8.93
N ARG A 427 -17.96 24.64 -8.04
CA ARG A 427 -18.22 26.02 -7.61
C ARG A 427 -18.13 27.00 -8.79
N GLU A 428 -18.98 28.02 -8.79
CA GLU A 428 -19.00 29.04 -9.85
C GLU A 428 -17.88 30.07 -9.69
N ASP A 429 -17.69 30.60 -8.48
CA ASP A 429 -16.67 31.60 -8.18
C ASP A 429 -15.41 30.91 -7.62
N LEU A 430 -14.35 30.87 -8.43
CA LEU A 430 -13.06 30.32 -8.05
C LEU A 430 -12.03 31.45 -7.96
N HIS A 431 -11.44 31.63 -6.79
CA HIS A 431 -10.39 32.59 -6.55
C HIS A 431 -9.02 31.97 -6.82
N LYS A 432 -8.14 32.76 -7.44
CA LYS A 432 -6.75 32.37 -7.70
C LYS A 432 -5.94 32.35 -6.40
N PRO A 433 -5.03 31.40 -6.21
CA PRO A 433 -4.10 31.43 -5.08
C PRO A 433 -3.30 32.72 -5.02
N THR A 434 -3.18 33.30 -3.83
CA THR A 434 -2.33 34.49 -3.55
C THR A 434 -1.09 34.16 -2.74
N ILE A 435 -1.06 33.00 -2.07
CA ILE A 435 0.10 32.52 -1.31
C ILE A 435 1.20 32.07 -2.30
N PRO A 436 2.40 32.68 -2.26
CA PRO A 436 3.54 32.27 -3.07
C PRO A 436 3.92 30.80 -2.82
N LEU A 437 4.28 30.10 -3.90
CA LEU A 437 4.75 28.73 -3.89
C LEU A 437 6.17 28.64 -4.45
N ILE A 438 7.11 28.23 -3.61
CA ILE A 438 8.49 27.95 -3.99
C ILE A 438 8.66 26.44 -4.10
N CYS A 439 9.14 25.94 -5.24
CA CYS A 439 9.35 24.51 -5.49
C CYS A 439 10.84 24.16 -5.60
N ILE A 440 11.26 23.14 -4.87
CA ILE A 440 12.60 22.54 -4.95
C ILE A 440 12.43 21.09 -5.45
N PRO A 441 12.30 20.87 -6.77
CA PRO A 441 11.99 19.57 -7.34
C PRO A 441 13.16 18.59 -7.25
N THR A 442 12.88 17.36 -6.81
CA THR A 442 13.87 16.26 -6.80
C THR A 442 13.67 15.25 -7.93
N SER A 443 12.60 15.39 -8.72
CA SER A 443 12.25 14.52 -9.86
C SER A 443 12.04 15.32 -11.14
N LEU A 444 12.00 14.64 -12.29
CA LEU A 444 11.85 15.26 -13.62
C LEU A 444 10.38 15.32 -14.08
N SER A 445 9.42 15.45 -13.16
CA SER A 445 7.99 15.39 -13.48
C SER A 445 7.45 16.61 -14.21
N GLY A 446 8.12 17.76 -14.07
CA GLY A 446 7.78 19.03 -14.74
C GLY A 446 6.53 19.75 -14.21
N GLY A 447 5.83 19.19 -13.22
CA GLY A 447 4.62 19.79 -12.66
C GLY A 447 4.85 21.19 -12.09
N GLU A 448 6.05 21.47 -11.58
CA GLU A 448 6.43 22.77 -11.02
C GLU A 448 6.50 23.92 -12.04
N TYR A 449 6.37 23.65 -13.35
CA TYR A 449 6.34 24.67 -14.40
C TYR A 449 4.95 24.91 -14.98
N GLN A 450 3.90 24.41 -14.32
CA GLN A 450 2.50 24.59 -14.74
C GLN A 450 1.56 24.77 -13.54
N ALA A 451 0.46 25.48 -13.76
CA ALA A 451 -0.53 25.78 -12.74
C ALA A 451 -1.38 24.56 -12.34
N ILE A 452 -1.57 23.62 -13.26
CA ILE A 452 -2.44 22.45 -13.07
C ILE A 452 -1.93 21.58 -11.91
N ALA A 453 -2.86 21.04 -11.13
CA ALA A 453 -2.57 20.05 -10.09
C ALA A 453 -3.48 18.82 -10.25
N GLY A 454 -2.96 17.63 -9.98
CA GLY A 454 -3.73 16.40 -9.97
C GLY A 454 -3.81 15.80 -8.57
N ALA A 455 -5.01 15.44 -8.12
CA ALA A 455 -5.21 14.75 -6.83
C ALA A 455 -6.18 13.57 -6.97
N THR A 456 -5.99 12.54 -6.15
CA THR A 456 -6.77 11.30 -6.23
C THR A 456 -7.89 11.30 -5.20
N ASP A 457 -9.12 11.10 -5.67
CA ASP A 457 -10.29 10.97 -4.81
C ASP A 457 -10.25 9.66 -4.01
N SER A 458 -10.50 9.76 -2.71
CA SER A 458 -10.31 8.65 -1.80
C SER A 458 -11.36 7.54 -1.98
N LYS A 459 -12.56 7.89 -2.46
CA LYS A 459 -13.72 7.00 -2.57
C LYS A 459 -13.77 6.33 -3.94
N SER A 460 -13.80 7.13 -4.99
CA SER A 460 -13.89 6.71 -6.40
C SER A 460 -12.56 6.21 -6.97
N LYS A 461 -11.42 6.60 -6.36
CA LYS A 461 -10.06 6.39 -6.88
C LYS A 461 -9.78 7.10 -8.21
N ALA A 462 -10.69 7.98 -8.65
CA ALA A 462 -10.48 8.81 -9.83
C ALA A 462 -9.40 9.87 -9.54
N LYS A 463 -8.58 10.17 -10.54
CA LYS A 463 -7.66 11.31 -10.48
C LYS A 463 -8.37 12.53 -11.04
N HIS A 464 -8.54 13.56 -10.22
CA HIS A 464 -9.17 14.81 -10.60
C HIS A 464 -8.12 15.87 -10.92
N THR A 465 -8.41 16.68 -11.93
CA THR A 465 -7.59 17.81 -12.37
C THR A 465 -8.14 19.10 -11.80
N PHE A 466 -7.29 19.85 -11.13
CA PHE A 466 -7.55 21.17 -10.55
C PHE A 466 -6.81 22.23 -11.38
N GLU A 467 -7.46 23.37 -11.60
CA GLU A 467 -6.93 24.48 -12.40
C GLU A 467 -6.81 25.76 -11.55
N PRO A 468 -5.82 25.85 -10.64
CA PRO A 468 -5.55 27.06 -9.87
C PRO A 468 -5.26 28.31 -10.72
N ASN A 469 -4.85 28.13 -11.98
CA ASN A 469 -4.48 29.19 -12.93
C ASN A 469 -3.41 30.17 -12.41
N VAL A 470 -2.53 29.67 -11.55
CA VAL A 470 -1.35 30.34 -11.01
C VAL A 470 -0.22 29.32 -10.92
N ASP A 471 0.88 29.57 -11.65
CA ASP A 471 2.09 28.76 -11.62
C ASP A 471 2.84 28.94 -10.29
N PRO A 472 3.73 28.01 -9.90
CA PRO A 472 4.69 28.26 -8.82
C PRO A 472 5.53 29.52 -9.08
N ASP A 473 5.80 30.28 -8.03
CA ASP A 473 6.43 31.60 -8.08
C ASP A 473 7.96 31.52 -8.27
N LEU A 474 8.57 30.46 -7.76
CA LEU A 474 10.01 30.20 -7.90
C LEU A 474 10.28 28.70 -7.95
N VAL A 475 11.12 28.27 -8.89
CA VAL A 475 11.63 26.89 -8.94
C VAL A 475 13.15 26.91 -8.73
N ILE A 476 13.62 26.17 -7.74
CA ILE A 476 15.06 26.06 -7.40
C ILE A 476 15.55 24.69 -7.84
N GLN A 477 16.37 24.66 -8.89
CA GLN A 477 16.99 23.43 -9.38
C GLN A 477 18.34 23.21 -8.70
N ASP A 478 18.40 22.22 -7.80
CA ASP A 478 19.65 21.78 -7.21
C ASP A 478 19.94 20.33 -7.65
N PRO A 479 20.96 20.07 -8.49
CA PRO A 479 21.28 18.72 -8.95
C PRO A 479 21.72 17.80 -7.81
N GLN A 480 22.32 18.32 -6.73
CA GLN A 480 22.75 17.54 -5.58
C GLN A 480 21.54 16.89 -4.89
N LEU A 481 20.43 17.60 -4.74
CA LEU A 481 19.20 17.07 -4.15
C LEU A 481 18.60 15.93 -4.97
N THR A 482 18.77 15.94 -6.28
CA THR A 482 18.21 14.92 -7.18
C THR A 482 18.88 13.55 -7.04
N THR A 483 20.12 13.50 -6.52
CA THR A 483 20.87 12.25 -6.30
C THR A 483 20.16 11.31 -5.32
N THR A 484 19.27 11.87 -4.50
CA THR A 484 18.44 11.15 -3.50
C THR A 484 17.24 10.44 -4.11
N THR A 485 16.82 10.85 -5.31
CA THR A 485 15.66 10.27 -5.99
C THR A 485 16.04 8.89 -6.52
N PRO A 486 15.24 7.84 -6.23
CA PRO A 486 15.49 6.51 -6.75
C PRO A 486 15.68 6.54 -8.27
N GLN A 487 16.71 5.87 -8.77
CA GLN A 487 17.10 5.93 -10.18
C GLN A 487 15.93 5.61 -11.12
N LYS A 488 15.09 4.63 -10.78
CA LYS A 488 13.88 4.30 -11.55
C LYS A 488 12.90 5.47 -11.67
N ILE A 489 12.69 6.23 -10.60
CA ILE A 489 11.80 7.42 -10.60
C ILE A 489 12.44 8.55 -11.42
N TRP A 490 13.74 8.79 -11.24
CA TRP A 490 14.48 9.78 -12.02
C TRP A 490 14.37 9.52 -13.53
N LEU A 491 14.70 8.29 -13.95
CA LEU A 491 14.71 7.91 -15.35
C LEU A 491 13.31 7.89 -15.97
N SER A 492 12.32 7.29 -15.30
CA SER A 492 10.95 7.24 -15.82
C SER A 492 10.30 8.63 -15.92
N THR A 493 10.50 9.51 -14.93
CA THR A 493 10.00 10.89 -15.02
C THR A 493 10.73 11.70 -16.10
N GLY A 494 12.00 11.41 -16.35
CA GLY A 494 12.73 11.96 -17.50
C GLY A 494 12.16 11.53 -18.85
N ILE A 495 11.82 10.25 -19.00
CA ILE A 495 11.18 9.74 -20.22
C ILE A 495 9.79 10.36 -20.45
N ARG A 496 9.05 10.69 -19.40
CA ARG A 496 7.83 11.50 -19.56
C ARG A 496 8.11 12.86 -20.20
N SER A 497 9.19 13.52 -19.79
CA SER A 497 9.56 14.80 -20.40
C SER A 497 10.04 14.64 -21.84
N VAL A 498 10.64 13.50 -22.18
CA VAL A 498 10.94 13.11 -23.56
C VAL A 498 9.64 12.92 -24.36
N ASP A 499 8.63 12.27 -23.77
CA ASP A 499 7.29 12.10 -24.36
C ASP A 499 6.65 13.44 -24.69
N HIS A 500 6.69 14.42 -23.77
CA HIS A 500 6.23 15.79 -24.05
C HIS A 500 6.93 16.40 -25.28
N CYS A 501 8.26 16.29 -25.38
CA CYS A 501 9.01 16.82 -26.53
C CYS A 501 8.64 16.10 -27.83
N VAL A 502 8.57 14.76 -27.80
CA VAL A 502 8.30 13.94 -28.99
C VAL A 502 6.88 14.16 -29.48
N GLU A 503 5.87 14.14 -28.60
CA GLU A 503 4.48 14.42 -29.01
C GLU A 503 4.31 15.85 -29.51
N THR A 504 5.04 16.83 -28.95
CA THR A 504 5.05 18.20 -29.49
C THR A 504 5.59 18.23 -30.93
N LEU A 505 6.79 17.69 -31.16
CA LEU A 505 7.45 17.67 -32.48
C LEU A 505 6.65 16.85 -33.51
N CYS A 506 5.93 15.83 -33.05
CA CYS A 506 5.16 14.90 -33.89
C CYS A 506 3.69 15.32 -34.07
N SER A 507 3.25 16.40 -33.43
CA SER A 507 1.88 16.89 -33.52
C SER A 507 1.63 17.52 -34.90
N LEU A 508 0.45 17.28 -35.47
CA LEU A 508 0.01 17.98 -36.69
C LEU A 508 -0.36 19.45 -36.41
N GLN A 509 -0.38 19.84 -35.14
CA GLN A 509 -0.63 21.20 -34.67
C GLN A 509 0.64 21.80 -34.03
N SER A 510 1.82 21.29 -34.40
CA SER A 510 3.08 21.85 -33.93
C SER A 510 3.26 23.30 -34.38
N ASN A 511 4.13 24.03 -33.68
CA ASN A 511 4.46 25.42 -33.99
C ASN A 511 5.95 25.67 -33.76
N ASP A 512 6.51 26.70 -34.42
CA ASP A 512 7.95 26.97 -34.43
C ASP A 512 8.54 27.12 -33.03
N ASP A 513 7.83 27.80 -32.12
CA ASP A 513 8.27 27.98 -30.74
C ASP A 513 8.31 26.64 -30.00
N GLY A 514 7.23 25.87 -30.06
CA GLY A 514 7.10 24.54 -29.46
C GLY A 514 8.16 23.57 -29.97
N ASP A 515 8.38 23.54 -31.28
CA ASP A 515 9.37 22.70 -31.93
C ASP A 515 10.80 23.08 -31.49
N ALA A 516 11.09 24.39 -31.39
CA ALA A 516 12.38 24.86 -30.92
C ALA A 516 12.65 24.49 -29.44
N TRP A 517 11.65 24.63 -28.56
CA TRP A 517 11.75 24.21 -27.16
C TRP A 517 11.88 22.69 -27.04
N ALA A 518 11.05 21.93 -27.74
CA ALA A 518 11.05 20.46 -27.72
C ALA A 518 12.36 19.88 -28.26
N ALA A 519 12.94 20.44 -29.32
CA ALA A 519 14.23 20.01 -29.85
C ALA A 519 15.36 20.19 -28.81
N ARG A 520 15.44 21.35 -28.14
CA ARG A 520 16.42 21.60 -27.07
C ARG A 520 16.19 20.68 -25.87
N GLY A 521 14.93 20.48 -25.48
CA GLY A 521 14.57 19.59 -24.37
C GLY A 521 14.97 18.15 -24.65
N LEU A 522 14.65 17.66 -25.85
CA LEU A 522 14.96 16.30 -26.29
C LEU A 522 16.48 16.04 -26.29
N GLU A 523 17.28 16.99 -26.78
CA GLU A 523 18.75 16.90 -26.75
C GLU A 523 19.31 16.79 -25.33
N LYS A 524 18.88 17.69 -24.43
CA LYS A 524 19.34 17.69 -23.04
C LYS A 524 18.89 16.44 -22.28
N LEU A 525 17.64 16.03 -22.44
CA LEU A 525 17.06 14.90 -21.71
C LEU A 525 17.69 13.57 -22.14
N ILE A 526 17.82 13.28 -23.43
CA ILE A 526 18.38 12.00 -23.88
C ILE A 526 19.84 11.85 -23.42
N SER A 527 20.67 12.87 -23.66
CA SER A 527 22.07 12.86 -23.24
C SER A 527 22.20 12.76 -21.71
N GLY A 528 21.44 13.56 -20.96
CA GLY A 528 21.47 13.57 -19.51
C GLY A 528 20.98 12.27 -18.89
N LEU A 529 19.91 11.66 -19.41
CA LEU A 529 19.34 10.43 -18.87
C LEU A 529 20.27 9.22 -19.07
N LEU A 530 20.89 9.10 -20.25
CA LEU A 530 21.86 8.03 -20.52
C LEU A 530 23.09 8.17 -19.61
N ARG A 531 23.59 9.39 -19.39
CA ARG A 531 24.67 9.66 -18.43
C ARG A 531 24.26 9.33 -17.00
N CYS A 532 23.08 9.77 -16.55
CA CYS A 532 22.53 9.46 -15.22
C CYS A 532 22.29 7.95 -15.00
N LYS A 533 22.06 7.19 -16.09
CA LYS A 533 21.94 5.74 -16.02
C LYS A 533 23.30 5.11 -15.71
N HIS A 534 24.34 5.57 -16.38
CA HIS A 534 25.72 5.10 -16.17
C HIS A 534 26.29 5.53 -14.82
N ASP A 535 26.16 6.81 -14.48
CA ASP A 535 26.58 7.38 -13.20
C ASP A 535 25.44 8.21 -12.55
N PRO A 536 24.74 7.66 -11.55
CA PRO A 536 23.69 8.38 -10.83
C PRO A 536 24.17 9.63 -10.08
N GLN A 537 25.47 9.80 -9.86
CA GLN A 537 26.07 10.92 -9.13
C GLN A 537 26.64 12.01 -10.05
N ASP A 538 26.51 11.86 -11.37
CA ASP A 538 26.92 12.87 -12.35
C ASP A 538 26.03 14.12 -12.23
N LEU A 539 26.47 15.09 -11.43
CA LEU A 539 25.72 16.31 -11.14
C LEU A 539 25.47 17.16 -12.40
N ASP A 540 26.40 17.15 -13.35
CA ASP A 540 26.23 17.88 -14.61
C ASP A 540 25.14 17.23 -15.47
N ALA A 541 25.10 15.88 -15.53
CA ALA A 541 24.01 15.17 -16.20
C ALA A 541 22.67 15.37 -15.48
N ARG A 542 22.67 15.40 -14.14
CA ARG A 542 21.46 15.70 -13.35
C ARG A 542 20.92 17.09 -13.67
N HIS A 543 21.80 18.09 -13.70
CA HIS A 543 21.44 19.46 -14.03
C HIS A 543 21.01 19.60 -15.50
N LEU A 544 21.66 18.88 -16.41
CA LEU A 544 21.28 18.83 -17.82
C LEU A 544 19.85 18.31 -17.98
N CYS A 545 19.48 17.24 -17.28
CA CYS A 545 18.10 16.77 -17.25
C CYS A 545 17.14 17.80 -16.66
N GLN A 546 17.49 18.44 -15.54
CA GLN A 546 16.65 19.48 -14.93
C GLN A 546 16.36 20.63 -15.90
N THR A 547 17.37 21.14 -16.59
CA THR A 547 17.18 22.18 -17.62
C THR A 547 16.44 21.65 -18.85
N GLY A 548 16.63 20.38 -19.21
CA GLY A 548 15.86 19.69 -20.26
C GLY A 548 14.37 19.64 -19.98
N VAL A 549 13.96 19.39 -18.74
CA VAL A 549 12.54 19.44 -18.31
C VAL A 549 11.97 20.84 -18.48
N VAL A 550 12.73 21.90 -18.17
CA VAL A 550 12.27 23.29 -18.37
C VAL A 550 11.92 23.53 -19.84
N GLU A 551 12.78 23.09 -20.77
CA GLU A 551 12.50 23.24 -22.20
C GLU A 551 11.30 22.38 -22.64
N ALA A 552 11.19 21.14 -22.14
CA ALA A 552 10.05 20.28 -22.42
C ALA A 552 8.72 20.92 -21.97
N MET A 553 8.69 21.54 -20.78
CA MET A 553 7.49 22.20 -20.27
C MET A 553 7.20 23.53 -20.97
N ARG A 554 8.21 24.24 -21.48
CA ARG A 554 8.01 25.38 -22.39
C ARG A 554 7.39 24.94 -23.72
N ALA A 555 7.77 23.78 -24.22
CA ALA A 555 7.16 23.19 -25.41
C ALA A 555 5.67 22.88 -25.18
N VAL A 556 5.32 22.25 -24.05
CA VAL A 556 3.91 22.04 -23.67
C VAL A 556 3.16 23.37 -23.52
N SER A 557 3.82 24.39 -22.97
CA SER A 557 3.21 25.72 -22.75
C SER A 557 3.08 26.56 -24.02
N SER A 558 3.63 26.13 -25.16
CA SER A 558 3.44 26.83 -26.45
C SER A 558 2.08 26.54 -27.11
N GLY A 559 1.20 25.80 -26.43
CA GLY A 559 -0.16 25.51 -26.88
C GLY A 559 -0.28 24.36 -27.87
N VAL A 560 0.80 23.60 -28.10
CA VAL A 560 0.74 22.37 -28.91
C VAL A 560 0.06 21.26 -28.08
N PRO A 561 -1.02 20.64 -28.58
CA PRO A 561 -1.68 19.56 -27.86
C PRO A 561 -0.86 18.26 -27.94
N LEU A 562 -0.99 17.45 -26.89
CA LEU A 562 -0.40 16.11 -26.80
C LEU A 562 -1.22 15.06 -27.57
N GLY A 563 -0.84 13.79 -27.49
CA GLY A 563 -1.43 12.72 -28.30
C GLY A 563 -1.81 11.46 -27.52
N ALA A 564 -1.83 10.33 -28.25
CA ALA A 564 -2.31 9.06 -27.73
C ALA A 564 -1.42 8.48 -26.62
N SER A 565 -0.12 8.85 -26.54
CA SER A 565 0.75 8.35 -25.47
C SER A 565 0.24 8.83 -24.11
N HIS A 566 -0.02 10.13 -23.98
CA HIS A 566 -0.62 10.70 -22.77
C HIS A 566 -2.06 10.24 -22.54
N ALA A 567 -2.89 10.22 -23.59
CA ALA A 567 -4.30 9.85 -23.49
C ALA A 567 -4.50 8.45 -22.92
N ILE A 568 -3.78 7.46 -23.47
CA ILE A 568 -3.85 6.07 -23.01
C ILE A 568 -3.12 5.93 -21.67
N GLY A 569 -2.00 6.65 -21.47
CA GLY A 569 -1.24 6.66 -20.23
C GLY A 569 -2.04 7.15 -19.02
N HIS A 570 -2.94 8.12 -19.19
CA HIS A 570 -3.85 8.56 -18.13
C HIS A 570 -4.73 7.44 -17.61
N GLN A 571 -5.14 6.51 -18.48
CA GLN A 571 -6.01 5.40 -18.10
C GLN A 571 -5.27 4.26 -17.39
N LEU A 572 -3.95 4.19 -17.55
CA LEU A 572 -3.08 3.25 -16.82
C LEU A 572 -2.78 3.69 -15.38
N GLY A 573 -2.86 4.99 -15.09
CA GLY A 573 -2.61 5.55 -13.76
C GLY A 573 -3.47 4.91 -12.65
N PRO A 574 -4.81 4.80 -12.81
CA PRO A 574 -5.70 4.13 -11.85
C PRO A 574 -5.34 2.65 -11.58
N LEU A 575 -4.58 2.01 -12.47
CA LEU A 575 -4.06 0.65 -12.28
C LEU A 575 -2.73 0.63 -11.49
N ASN A 576 -2.33 1.75 -10.89
CA ASN A 576 -1.08 1.97 -10.15
C ASN A 576 0.18 1.90 -11.02
N VAL A 577 0.07 2.27 -12.30
CA VAL A 577 1.24 2.44 -13.17
C VAL A 577 1.74 3.88 -13.01
N GLY A 578 3.05 4.04 -12.74
CA GLY A 578 3.65 5.36 -12.64
C GLY A 578 3.57 6.08 -13.98
N HIS A 579 3.19 7.36 -13.98
CA HIS A 579 2.96 8.09 -15.23
C HIS A 579 4.21 8.24 -16.11
N GLY A 580 5.42 8.20 -15.52
CA GLY A 580 6.65 8.06 -16.32
C GLY A 580 6.80 6.68 -16.97
N GLU A 581 6.36 5.62 -16.28
CA GLU A 581 6.37 4.25 -16.82
C GLU A 581 5.36 4.10 -17.97
N THR A 582 4.23 4.81 -17.94
CA THR A 582 3.26 4.80 -19.06
C THR A 582 3.89 5.35 -20.33
N SER A 583 4.66 6.45 -20.24
CA SER A 583 5.42 7.00 -21.37
C SER A 583 6.49 6.04 -21.87
N CYS A 584 7.20 5.33 -20.97
CA CYS A 584 8.18 4.31 -21.38
C CYS A 584 7.57 3.21 -22.26
N ILE A 585 6.32 2.85 -21.99
CA ILE A 585 5.63 1.76 -22.68
C ILE A 585 4.96 2.27 -23.96
N LEU A 586 4.19 3.35 -23.86
CA LEU A 586 3.25 3.78 -24.91
C LEU A 586 3.89 4.62 -26.00
N LEU A 587 4.81 5.52 -25.67
CA LEU A 587 5.35 6.48 -26.64
C LEU A 587 5.95 5.78 -27.87
N PRO A 588 6.85 4.77 -27.74
CA PRO A 588 7.40 4.06 -28.91
C PRO A 588 6.31 3.40 -29.76
N ALA A 589 5.29 2.81 -29.12
CA ALA A 589 4.21 2.11 -29.81
C ALA A 589 3.27 3.07 -30.56
N VAL A 590 2.96 4.23 -29.96
CA VAL A 590 2.16 5.29 -30.57
C VAL A 590 2.88 5.90 -31.77
N CYS A 591 4.19 6.16 -31.68
CA CYS A 591 4.99 6.60 -32.83
C CYS A 591 4.88 5.59 -33.99
N LYS A 592 5.07 4.29 -33.72
CA LYS A 592 4.94 3.23 -34.73
C LYS A 592 3.54 3.13 -35.31
N PHE A 593 2.50 3.22 -34.48
CA PHE A 593 1.11 3.20 -34.91
C PHE A 593 0.84 4.37 -35.88
N ASN A 594 1.17 5.60 -35.49
CA ASN A 594 0.97 6.79 -36.32
C ASN A 594 1.77 6.72 -37.63
N ALA A 595 3.00 6.16 -37.59
CA ALA A 595 3.84 5.98 -38.78
C ALA A 595 3.24 4.97 -39.77
N ARG A 596 2.74 3.82 -39.28
CA ARG A 596 2.07 2.80 -40.11
C ARG A 596 0.79 3.30 -40.76
N LYS A 597 0.06 4.19 -40.09
CA LYS A 597 -1.12 4.87 -40.65
C LYS A 597 -0.75 6.04 -41.58
N ASN A 598 0.55 6.30 -41.79
CA ASN A 598 1.09 7.39 -42.61
C ASN A 598 0.56 8.77 -42.17
N ALA A 599 0.41 8.98 -40.86
CA ALA A 599 -0.26 10.15 -40.31
C ALA A 599 0.68 11.35 -40.09
N ASN A 600 1.93 11.12 -39.67
CA ASN A 600 2.89 12.18 -39.32
C ASN A 600 4.35 11.85 -39.66
N ASN A 601 4.59 11.05 -40.71
CA ASN A 601 5.93 10.53 -41.04
C ASN A 601 6.97 11.64 -41.25
N ASP A 602 6.60 12.78 -41.84
CA ASP A 602 7.53 13.91 -42.02
C ASP A 602 7.96 14.53 -40.69
N HIS A 603 7.04 14.62 -39.71
CA HIS A 603 7.35 15.15 -38.38
C HIS A 603 8.21 14.16 -37.59
N GLN A 604 7.91 12.87 -37.68
CA GLN A 604 8.75 11.83 -37.07
C GLN A 604 10.15 11.81 -37.68
N LYS A 605 10.28 11.98 -39.00
CA LYS A 605 11.59 12.06 -39.68
C LYS A 605 12.42 13.23 -39.17
N ARG A 606 11.84 14.43 -39.02
CA ARG A 606 12.52 15.58 -38.41
C ARG A 606 12.97 15.29 -36.97
N THR A 607 12.15 14.57 -36.21
CA THR A 607 12.48 14.17 -34.84
C THR A 607 13.64 13.16 -34.80
N VAL A 608 13.66 12.20 -35.74
CA VAL A 608 14.79 11.28 -35.95
C VAL A 608 16.06 12.06 -36.29
N ASP A 609 15.99 13.04 -37.19
CA ASP A 609 17.14 13.87 -37.55
C ASP A 609 17.70 14.65 -36.35
N ILE A 610 16.85 15.07 -35.40
CA ILE A 610 17.28 15.70 -34.14
C ILE A 610 18.00 14.68 -33.25
N LEU A 611 17.47 13.47 -33.12
CA LEU A 611 18.08 12.41 -32.30
C LEU A 611 19.41 11.92 -32.88
N LEU A 612 19.50 11.71 -34.20
CA LEU A 612 20.71 11.27 -34.88
C LEU A 612 21.81 12.33 -34.95
N LYS A 613 21.53 13.59 -34.61
CA LYS A 613 22.58 14.61 -34.41
C LYS A 613 23.33 14.41 -33.08
N GLN A 614 22.78 13.64 -32.15
CA GLN A 614 23.38 13.44 -30.83
C GLN A 614 24.36 12.27 -30.85
N ASP A 615 25.62 12.53 -30.50
CA ASP A 615 26.67 11.51 -30.43
C ASP A 615 26.33 10.36 -29.48
N THR A 616 25.58 10.64 -28.40
CA THR A 616 25.10 9.63 -27.45
C THR A 616 24.15 8.64 -28.09
N VAL A 617 23.25 9.10 -28.97
CA VAL A 617 22.29 8.23 -29.68
C VAL A 617 23.01 7.41 -30.75
N LYS A 618 23.89 8.04 -31.53
CA LYS A 618 24.71 7.35 -32.53
C LYS A 618 25.59 6.26 -31.93
N SER A 619 26.23 6.56 -30.80
CA SER A 619 27.07 5.59 -30.09
C SER A 619 26.23 4.40 -29.61
N LEU A 620 25.03 4.66 -29.08
CA LEU A 620 24.11 3.61 -28.65
C LEU A 620 23.64 2.73 -29.82
N LEU A 621 23.26 3.33 -30.95
CA LEU A 621 22.88 2.59 -32.16
C LEU A 621 24.03 1.70 -32.66
N ALA A 622 25.25 2.25 -32.73
CA ALA A 622 26.44 1.51 -33.13
C ALA A 622 26.76 0.34 -32.18
N GLU A 623 26.69 0.56 -30.86
CA GLU A 623 26.92 -0.49 -29.85
C GLU A 623 25.92 -1.64 -30.00
N LYS A 624 24.64 -1.31 -30.23
CA LYS A 624 23.55 -2.29 -30.38
C LYS A 624 23.41 -2.81 -31.82
N LYS A 625 24.30 -2.41 -32.73
CA LYS A 625 24.35 -2.83 -34.15
C LYS A 625 23.06 -2.55 -34.92
N VAL A 626 22.45 -1.39 -34.65
CA VAL A 626 21.27 -0.89 -35.37
C VAL A 626 21.74 0.11 -36.44
N SER A 627 21.27 -0.07 -37.67
CA SER A 627 21.59 0.81 -38.81
C SER A 627 20.89 2.17 -38.66
N GLU A 628 21.62 3.27 -38.86
CA GLU A 628 21.03 4.62 -38.90
C GLU A 628 20.06 4.81 -40.07
N GLU A 629 20.22 4.03 -41.16
CA GLU A 629 19.41 4.15 -42.38
C GLU A 629 18.04 3.45 -42.27
N ASP A 630 17.93 2.44 -41.40
CA ASP A 630 16.76 1.56 -41.30
C ASP A 630 15.93 1.76 -40.03
N VAL A 631 16.33 2.69 -39.15
CA VAL A 631 15.72 2.87 -37.83
C VAL A 631 14.58 3.89 -37.85
N ASP A 632 13.41 3.55 -37.30
CA ASP A 632 12.30 4.49 -37.11
C ASP A 632 12.34 5.19 -35.74
N LEU A 633 11.54 6.23 -35.54
CA LEU A 633 11.51 6.98 -34.28
C LEU A 633 11.15 6.08 -33.09
N GLY A 634 10.20 5.16 -33.28
CA GLY A 634 9.80 4.22 -32.26
C GLY A 634 10.91 3.23 -31.91
N ASP A 635 11.74 2.82 -32.88
CA ASP A 635 12.91 1.98 -32.65
C ASP A 635 14.00 2.71 -31.85
N ILE A 636 14.30 3.97 -32.17
CA ILE A 636 15.28 4.77 -31.41
C ILE A 636 14.82 4.94 -29.96
N LEU A 637 13.55 5.33 -29.76
CA LEU A 637 12.97 5.49 -28.43
C LEU A 637 12.94 4.14 -27.70
N ASP A 638 12.62 3.05 -28.40
CA ASP A 638 12.68 1.71 -27.84
C ASP A 638 14.10 1.37 -27.39
N LEU A 639 15.12 1.64 -28.19
CA LEU A 639 16.50 1.36 -27.81
C LEU A 639 16.93 2.14 -26.56
N ILE A 640 16.61 3.44 -26.51
CA ILE A 640 16.95 4.30 -25.37
C ILE A 640 16.29 3.79 -24.09
N ILE A 641 14.99 3.52 -24.11
CA ILE A 641 14.25 3.09 -22.92
C ILE A 641 14.75 1.71 -22.43
N ARG A 642 15.21 0.83 -23.34
CA ARG A 642 15.89 -0.43 -22.97
C ARG A 642 17.22 -0.17 -22.27
N GLU A 643 18.02 0.75 -22.78
CA GLU A 643 19.31 1.12 -22.17
C GLU A 643 19.13 1.70 -20.76
N LEU A 644 18.03 2.44 -20.54
CA LEU A 644 17.64 2.94 -19.23
C LEU A 644 17.09 1.86 -18.27
N GLU A 645 16.88 0.63 -18.76
CA GLU A 645 16.25 -0.49 -18.05
C GLU A 645 14.83 -0.17 -17.55
N MET A 646 14.08 0.62 -18.30
CA MET A 646 12.72 1.01 -17.96
C MET A 646 11.68 0.00 -18.52
N PRO A 647 10.48 -0.09 -17.91
CA PRO A 647 9.43 -1.01 -18.34
C PRO A 647 9.07 -0.83 -19.82
N ARG A 648 8.84 -1.94 -20.52
CA ARG A 648 8.57 -1.96 -21.96
C ARG A 648 7.21 -2.46 -22.35
N THR A 649 6.59 -3.20 -21.44
CA THR A 649 5.33 -3.88 -21.69
C THR A 649 4.34 -3.63 -20.57
N LEU A 650 3.05 -3.73 -20.90
CA LEU A 650 1.97 -3.67 -19.94
C LEU A 650 2.07 -4.78 -18.89
N LYS A 651 2.57 -5.96 -19.28
CA LYS A 651 2.88 -7.06 -18.36
C LYS A 651 3.93 -6.71 -17.31
N ASP A 652 4.97 -5.93 -17.66
CA ASP A 652 6.01 -5.51 -16.70
C ASP A 652 5.44 -4.68 -15.54
N VAL A 653 4.31 -4.00 -15.77
CA VAL A 653 3.60 -3.16 -14.80
C VAL A 653 2.30 -3.80 -14.29
N GLY A 654 2.08 -5.09 -14.58
CA GLY A 654 0.95 -5.87 -14.06
C GLY A 654 -0.38 -5.63 -14.76
N VAL A 655 -0.38 -5.02 -15.94
CA VAL A 655 -1.58 -4.80 -16.77
C VAL A 655 -1.70 -5.93 -17.79
N THR A 656 -2.82 -6.64 -17.74
CA THR A 656 -3.15 -7.77 -18.62
C THR A 656 -4.22 -7.41 -19.66
N SER A 657 -4.39 -8.26 -20.69
CA SER A 657 -5.39 -8.08 -21.75
C SER A 657 -6.83 -7.96 -21.26
N GLU A 658 -7.14 -8.45 -20.06
CA GLU A 658 -8.46 -8.29 -19.42
C GLU A 658 -8.82 -6.81 -19.17
N HIS A 659 -7.82 -5.93 -19.04
CA HIS A 659 -8.03 -4.50 -18.84
C HIS A 659 -8.25 -3.73 -20.15
N PHE A 660 -7.90 -4.31 -21.30
CA PHE A 660 -7.82 -3.57 -22.57
C PHE A 660 -9.15 -2.97 -23.01
N PRO A 661 -10.32 -3.68 -22.90
CA PRO A 661 -11.59 -3.09 -23.28
C PRO A 661 -11.91 -1.80 -22.51
N GLY A 662 -11.72 -1.81 -21.19
CA GLY A 662 -11.98 -0.63 -20.35
C GLY A 662 -10.97 0.49 -20.57
N LEU A 663 -9.69 0.16 -20.78
CA LEU A 663 -8.67 1.15 -21.14
C LEU A 663 -8.99 1.81 -22.48
N ALA A 664 -9.41 1.04 -23.47
CA ALA A 664 -9.75 1.54 -24.79
C ALA A 664 -10.96 2.47 -24.75
N GLU A 665 -12.04 2.07 -24.09
CA GLU A 665 -13.24 2.90 -23.94
C GLU A 665 -12.93 4.22 -23.21
N ASN A 666 -12.20 4.16 -22.10
CA ASN A 666 -11.86 5.36 -21.33
C ASN A 666 -10.88 6.27 -22.09
N SER A 667 -9.95 5.71 -22.87
CA SER A 667 -8.98 6.50 -23.64
C SER A 667 -9.67 7.37 -24.69
N LEU A 668 -10.76 6.89 -25.30
CA LEU A 668 -11.54 7.68 -26.27
C LEU A 668 -12.23 8.91 -25.66
N ASN A 669 -12.40 8.93 -24.34
CA ASN A 669 -12.97 10.08 -23.62
C ASN A 669 -11.91 11.11 -23.20
N ASP A 670 -10.62 10.75 -23.27
CA ASP A 670 -9.52 11.67 -22.94
C ASP A 670 -9.46 12.81 -23.95
N ILE A 671 -9.01 13.99 -23.52
CA ILE A 671 -8.91 15.15 -24.40
C ILE A 671 -7.78 15.01 -25.42
N TRP A 672 -6.69 14.33 -25.06
CA TRP A 672 -5.49 14.21 -25.90
C TRP A 672 -5.63 13.15 -27.00
N ILE A 673 -6.57 12.20 -26.87
CA ILE A 673 -6.81 11.21 -27.91
C ILE A 673 -7.31 11.88 -29.20
N LYS A 674 -8.04 12.99 -29.06
CA LYS A 674 -8.67 13.75 -30.16
C LYS A 674 -7.67 14.53 -31.00
N THR A 675 -6.48 14.77 -30.45
CA THR A 675 -5.40 15.56 -31.06
C THR A 675 -4.23 14.70 -31.53
N ASN A 676 -4.31 13.37 -31.35
CA ASN A 676 -3.33 12.44 -31.91
C ASN A 676 -3.26 12.58 -33.44
N ALA A 677 -2.06 12.45 -34.01
CA ALA A 677 -1.82 12.65 -35.44
C ALA A 677 -2.72 11.78 -36.34
N TYR A 678 -2.90 10.50 -35.99
CA TYR A 678 -3.97 9.69 -36.54
C TYR A 678 -5.24 9.87 -35.70
N ALA A 679 -6.36 10.16 -36.35
CA ALA A 679 -7.65 10.33 -35.66
C ALA A 679 -8.16 8.98 -35.12
N ILE A 680 -7.83 8.68 -33.87
CA ILE A 680 -8.30 7.48 -33.16
C ILE A 680 -9.73 7.72 -32.70
N THR A 681 -10.66 6.96 -33.26
CA THR A 681 -12.11 7.11 -33.01
C THR A 681 -12.79 5.82 -32.57
N LYS A 682 -12.08 4.69 -32.65
CA LYS A 682 -12.62 3.36 -32.34
C LYS A 682 -11.78 2.68 -31.27
N THR A 683 -12.44 1.88 -30.43
CA THR A 683 -11.77 1.11 -29.37
C THR A 683 -10.73 0.14 -29.93
N ASP A 684 -11.02 -0.46 -31.09
CA ASP A 684 -10.11 -1.42 -31.75
C ASP A 684 -8.76 -0.79 -32.13
N GLU A 685 -8.72 0.51 -32.42
CA GLU A 685 -7.49 1.24 -32.73
C GLU A 685 -6.64 1.47 -31.47
N VAL A 686 -7.27 1.70 -30.32
CA VAL A 686 -6.58 1.76 -29.03
C VAL A 686 -6.09 0.38 -28.61
N ILE A 687 -6.90 -0.66 -28.83
CA ILE A 687 -6.52 -2.05 -28.56
C ILE A 687 -5.32 -2.46 -29.41
N GLU A 688 -5.25 -2.06 -30.69
CA GLU A 688 -4.07 -2.29 -31.56
C GLU A 688 -2.78 -1.77 -30.90
N ILE A 689 -2.82 -0.58 -30.29
CA ILE A 689 -1.69 0.00 -29.57
C ILE A 689 -1.38 -0.78 -28.29
N LEU A 690 -2.39 -1.13 -27.48
CA LEU A 690 -2.21 -1.88 -26.24
C LEU A 690 -1.66 -3.30 -26.49
N GLU A 691 -2.11 -3.97 -27.55
CA GLU A 691 -1.62 -5.28 -27.95
C GLU A 691 -0.15 -5.25 -28.39
N ALA A 692 0.26 -4.19 -29.09
CA ALA A 692 1.65 -4.01 -29.51
C ALA A 692 2.63 -3.94 -28.33
N VAL A 693 2.14 -3.63 -27.12
CA VAL A 693 2.93 -3.54 -25.88
C VAL A 693 2.46 -4.49 -24.78
N ALA A 694 1.66 -5.51 -25.10
CA ALA A 694 1.10 -6.42 -24.10
C ALA A 694 2.18 -7.21 -23.33
N GLY A 695 3.27 -7.62 -24.01
CA GLY A 695 4.36 -8.42 -23.42
C GLY A 695 4.12 -9.94 -23.46
N ASN A 696 3.42 -10.41 -24.48
CA ASN A 696 3.09 -11.82 -24.70
C ASN A 696 4.19 -12.57 -25.44
#